data_AF-A0A395GKK0-F1
#
_entry.id   AF-A0A395GKK0-F1
#
_cell.length_a   1.000
_cell.length_b   1.000
_cell.length_c   1.000
_cell.angle_alpha   90.00
_cell.angle_beta   90.00
_cell.angle_gamma   90.00
#
_symmetry.space_group_name_H-M   'P 1'
#
loop_
_entity.id
_entity.type
_entity.pdbx_description
1 polymer ?
#
loop_
_entity_poly.entity_id
_entity_poly.type
_entity_poly.pdbx_seq_one_letter_code
_entity_poly.pdbx_strand_id
1 'polypeptide(L)'
;MIVKLVQPYSFLDDYSEGAHPRLLQSLLLTNATQQTGYGTDEYCHEARQLIYSQIHASDDEVAIHFVPSGTAANLISIASCIRPYEAVLAVQTGHILDKEAGAIEATGHKIIPVPGVRGKMTPENLETVLDRNTFFPHMAKPRLVYISNATELGTIYTRSELRRLSETCRRRNLLLLVDGARMGVALSAEKNDLTLRDLVDYTDIFWIGGTKMGALLGEAIVVKKHLAEGFEFHIKQRGALLGKSRVMGVQFAELFRDGLYFELARHANAMARRISEQFERIGWELAAETETNQVFVLVPNALVRRLAERIRFYEWDKRETGTVIRIVTSWATEETPVKCIHDGQPPCRRCHRLNRDGCILTDPRSPVARSVRTPRRGSLDNLRPRRTTTTATPSPTHPITALSAATLIAACDIYRKKFPVVNFLHYPSLIADLSHHASAVEPVFLAALLSLCARFMTDPSLAPSETYAEYARTQLAHRAFEAPSLYLAQSLVMISLYEWGSGRPYRAWMYSGMATYMIQSLLKTADDTMEQQPPQDPLHRITYEQLVRTYWCCFAQDCELSSGARQHFALSFRQISVPLPISDSDFTFGKATPRLMPADMNRGSPLAMNLSIDRGLTIVTRGFDIFVRILRFANESRRGRAQGSAYSSLRTWETLKAEVDEWRDLQDATVRYPETSAQAHVALGSGELFAYINLVYFMSILFLYRDRFLSTPKPPYPHHPHDHDDDDAIDHLFTTAHHIGSILSALEASSTPVITPYAGFSVFVAAHINMYGTVCPARYPGGILRAEQEKKMNFEYLERLCGFWDVGDSWWRTLQEANRFYDSARTTTTTTTTTTTTVPTYLADDRDHLTLAGTLDEYGDIRVSRPETSSASNSAGTRRRIGISVDGGVRRMSVAELTEQGGSGSGEGHDLEAEMLQWPFIDENWSVGFDTGFEAVWPGLG
;
A
#
# COMPACT_ATOMS: atom_id res chain seq x y z
N MET A 1 -29.47 -8.25 27.48
CA MET A 1 -28.64 -7.11 27.01
C MET A 1 -27.17 -7.49 27.16
N ILE A 2 -26.34 -7.25 26.15
CA ILE A 2 -24.94 -7.72 26.12
C ILE A 2 -24.04 -6.76 26.92
N VAL A 3 -23.17 -7.28 27.80
CA VAL A 3 -22.20 -6.49 28.58
C VAL A 3 -21.21 -5.80 27.63
N LYS A 4 -20.81 -4.56 27.93
CA LYS A 4 -19.78 -3.86 27.13
C LYS A 4 -18.43 -4.54 27.33
N LEU A 5 -17.94 -5.20 26.29
CA LEU A 5 -16.64 -5.88 26.29
C LEU A 5 -15.49 -4.86 26.18
N VAL A 6 -14.31 -5.22 26.66
CA VAL A 6 -13.09 -4.39 26.57
C VAL A 6 -12.58 -4.34 25.12
N GLN A 7 -12.72 -5.45 24.39
CA GLN A 7 -12.60 -5.52 22.93
C GLN A 7 -13.89 -6.13 22.37
N PRO A 8 -14.56 -5.50 21.39
CA PRO A 8 -15.74 -6.06 20.74
C PRO A 8 -15.45 -7.36 19.98
N TYR A 9 -16.27 -8.39 20.18
CA TYR A 9 -16.12 -9.69 19.51
C TYR A 9 -16.42 -9.59 18.01
N SER A 10 -15.71 -10.35 17.16
CA SER A 10 -15.87 -10.30 15.70
C SER A 10 -16.94 -11.26 15.18
N PHE A 11 -17.79 -10.78 14.29
CA PHE A 11 -18.66 -11.58 13.41
C PHE A 11 -18.58 -11.07 11.96
N LEU A 12 -17.43 -10.54 11.55
CA LEU A 12 -17.20 -10.00 10.20
C LEU A 12 -17.20 -11.12 9.15
N ASP A 13 -16.53 -12.23 9.46
CA ASP A 13 -16.18 -13.30 8.56
C ASP A 13 -15.98 -14.63 9.31
N ASP A 14 -15.59 -15.67 8.57
CA ASP A 14 -15.33 -17.03 9.02
C ASP A 14 -13.84 -17.43 8.90
N TYR A 15 -12.93 -16.44 8.94
CA TYR A 15 -11.48 -16.62 8.84
C TYR A 15 -10.68 -15.64 9.73
N SER A 16 -11.32 -15.08 10.76
CA SER A 16 -10.70 -14.22 11.78
C SER A 16 -9.78 -14.99 12.73
N GLU A 17 -10.02 -16.30 12.92
CA GLU A 17 -9.20 -17.17 13.76
C GLU A 17 -8.18 -17.98 12.92
N GLY A 18 -6.93 -18.07 13.39
CA GLY A 18 -5.80 -18.55 12.58
C GLY A 18 -5.92 -19.98 12.03
N ALA A 19 -6.02 -20.99 12.90
CA ALA A 19 -6.25 -22.38 12.49
C ALA A 19 -6.73 -23.27 13.64
N HIS A 20 -7.46 -24.34 13.32
CA HIS A 20 -7.98 -25.28 14.31
C HIS A 20 -6.83 -26.06 15.00
N PRO A 21 -6.83 -26.23 16.35
CA PRO A 21 -5.69 -26.79 17.08
C PRO A 21 -5.20 -28.17 16.61
N ARG A 22 -6.10 -29.05 16.13
CA ARG A 22 -5.70 -30.35 15.53
C ARG A 22 -4.79 -30.16 14.31
N LEU A 23 -5.07 -29.17 13.46
CA LEU A 23 -4.29 -28.90 12.24
C LEU A 23 -2.91 -28.32 12.59
N LEU A 24 -2.87 -27.38 13.54
CA LEU A 24 -1.60 -26.84 14.06
C LEU A 24 -0.74 -27.93 14.70
N GLN A 25 -1.35 -28.84 15.47
CA GLN A 25 -0.65 -29.99 16.05
C GLN A 25 -0.10 -30.94 14.97
N SER A 26 -0.87 -31.23 13.91
CA SER A 26 -0.40 -32.06 12.78
C SER A 26 0.72 -31.39 11.97
N LEU A 27 0.70 -30.06 11.82
CA LEU A 27 1.81 -29.30 11.23
C LEU A 27 3.07 -29.36 12.11
N LEU A 28 2.93 -29.22 13.44
CA LEU A 28 4.04 -29.33 14.39
C LEU A 28 4.65 -30.74 14.40
N LEU A 29 3.81 -31.79 14.48
CA LEU A 29 4.25 -33.20 14.48
C LEU A 29 5.01 -33.59 13.21
N THR A 30 4.64 -33.02 12.06
CA THR A 30 5.28 -33.31 10.77
C THR A 30 6.41 -32.35 10.42
N ASN A 31 6.67 -31.29 11.21
CA ASN A 31 7.52 -30.16 10.82
C ASN A 31 8.94 -30.58 10.40
N ALA A 32 9.57 -31.52 11.11
CA ALA A 32 10.92 -31.99 10.84
C ALA A 32 11.04 -32.99 9.67
N THR A 33 9.92 -33.55 9.19
CA THR A 33 9.92 -34.55 8.12
C THR A 33 10.26 -33.93 6.76
N GLN A 34 11.30 -34.42 6.09
CA GLN A 34 11.60 -34.04 4.71
C GLN A 34 10.54 -34.63 3.75
N GLN A 35 10.20 -33.88 2.71
CA GLN A 35 9.16 -34.22 1.73
C GLN A 35 9.54 -33.64 0.37
N THR A 36 8.95 -34.19 -0.70
CA THR A 36 9.01 -33.60 -2.05
C THR A 36 8.26 -32.26 -2.12
N GLY A 37 8.52 -31.49 -3.18
CA GLY A 37 7.90 -30.19 -3.37
C GLY A 37 6.56 -30.24 -4.10
N TYR A 38 5.93 -29.07 -4.22
CA TYR A 38 4.92 -28.77 -5.25
C TYR A 38 3.66 -29.67 -5.26
N GLY A 39 3.32 -30.31 -4.15
CA GLY A 39 2.08 -31.10 -3.99
C GLY A 39 2.21 -32.57 -4.42
N THR A 40 3.45 -33.01 -4.64
CA THR A 40 3.84 -34.41 -4.87
C THR A 40 4.24 -35.15 -3.59
N ASP A 41 4.09 -34.50 -2.43
CA ASP A 41 4.43 -35.01 -1.10
C ASP A 41 3.40 -36.00 -0.55
N GLU A 42 3.85 -36.82 0.41
CA GLU A 42 3.07 -37.89 1.03
C GLU A 42 1.81 -37.38 1.72
N TYR A 43 1.86 -36.18 2.31
CA TYR A 43 0.71 -35.56 2.97
C TYR A 43 -0.33 -35.05 1.97
N CYS A 44 0.11 -34.47 0.84
CA CYS A 44 -0.78 -34.18 -0.29
C CYS A 44 -1.29 -35.47 -0.96
N HIS A 45 -0.60 -36.61 -0.87
CA HIS A 45 -1.14 -37.89 -1.33
C HIS A 45 -2.22 -38.41 -0.35
N GLU A 46 -1.94 -38.44 0.96
CA GLU A 46 -2.91 -38.85 1.99
C GLU A 46 -4.20 -38.00 1.92
N ALA A 47 -4.07 -36.68 1.82
CA ALA A 47 -5.19 -35.77 1.67
C ALA A 47 -6.06 -36.09 0.45
N ARG A 48 -5.46 -36.45 -0.69
CA ARG A 48 -6.20 -36.89 -1.88
C ARG A 48 -6.94 -38.19 -1.63
N GLN A 49 -6.32 -39.20 -1.01
CA GLN A 49 -6.99 -40.47 -0.70
C GLN A 49 -8.18 -40.28 0.24
N LEU A 50 -8.05 -39.42 1.25
CA LEU A 50 -9.14 -39.08 2.17
C LEU A 50 -10.26 -38.31 1.45
N ILE A 51 -9.95 -37.39 0.54
CA ILE A 51 -10.96 -36.71 -0.28
C ILE A 51 -11.62 -37.69 -1.26
N TYR A 52 -10.89 -38.54 -1.99
CA TYR A 52 -11.43 -39.57 -2.88
C TYR A 52 -12.44 -40.48 -2.16
N SER A 53 -12.10 -40.90 -0.93
CA SER A 53 -12.99 -41.67 -0.05
C SER A 53 -14.28 -40.91 0.29
N GLN A 54 -14.19 -39.61 0.57
CA GLN A 54 -15.33 -38.76 0.99
C GLN A 54 -16.22 -38.29 -0.17
N ILE A 55 -15.67 -38.12 -1.38
CA ILE A 55 -16.42 -37.79 -2.61
C ILE A 55 -16.91 -39.04 -3.36
N HIS A 56 -16.49 -40.23 -2.93
CA HIS A 56 -16.76 -41.53 -3.57
C HIS A 56 -16.39 -41.54 -5.07
N ALA A 57 -15.15 -41.19 -5.40
CA ALA A 57 -14.59 -41.18 -6.77
C ALA A 57 -13.14 -41.71 -6.78
N SER A 58 -12.59 -42.04 -7.97
CA SER A 58 -11.17 -42.38 -8.15
C SER A 58 -10.40 -41.31 -8.92
N ASP A 59 -9.06 -41.45 -8.94
CA ASP A 59 -8.17 -40.61 -9.76
C ASP A 59 -8.38 -40.81 -11.28
N ASP A 60 -9.14 -41.82 -11.71
CA ASP A 60 -9.56 -41.98 -13.12
C ASP A 60 -10.75 -41.06 -13.48
N GLU A 61 -11.56 -40.69 -12.49
CA GLU A 61 -12.78 -39.88 -12.67
C GLU A 61 -12.48 -38.38 -12.46
N VAL A 62 -11.74 -38.04 -11.41
CA VAL A 62 -11.39 -36.65 -11.05
C VAL A 62 -9.93 -36.53 -10.59
N ALA A 63 -9.28 -35.42 -10.94
CA ALA A 63 -7.99 -35.03 -10.38
C ALA A 63 -8.20 -34.02 -9.24
N ILE A 64 -7.31 -34.06 -8.24
CA ILE A 64 -7.39 -33.21 -7.04
C ILE A 64 -6.11 -32.36 -6.90
N HIS A 65 -6.29 -31.04 -6.82
CA HIS A 65 -5.19 -30.06 -6.75
C HIS A 65 -5.38 -29.09 -5.57
N PHE A 66 -4.31 -28.83 -4.81
CA PHE A 66 -4.34 -27.89 -3.68
C PHE A 66 -3.79 -26.51 -4.09
N VAL A 67 -4.50 -25.45 -3.71
CA VAL A 67 -4.15 -24.04 -3.99
C VAL A 67 -4.34 -23.18 -2.73
N PRO A 68 -3.58 -22.08 -2.55
CA PRO A 68 -3.52 -21.40 -1.24
C PRO A 68 -4.75 -20.57 -0.86
N SER A 69 -5.65 -20.24 -1.80
CA SER A 69 -6.81 -19.37 -1.54
C SER A 69 -7.95 -19.58 -2.54
N GLY A 70 -9.17 -19.18 -2.15
CA GLY A 70 -10.36 -19.27 -3.00
C GLY A 70 -10.27 -18.51 -4.32
N THR A 71 -9.68 -17.31 -4.33
CA THR A 71 -9.46 -16.56 -5.57
C THR A 71 -8.48 -17.26 -6.52
N ALA A 72 -7.45 -17.93 -5.98
CA ALA A 72 -6.61 -18.81 -6.78
C ALA A 72 -7.41 -20.02 -7.32
N ALA A 73 -8.26 -20.63 -6.50
CA ALA A 73 -9.13 -21.73 -6.92
C ALA A 73 -10.06 -21.33 -8.07
N ASN A 74 -10.71 -20.17 -7.98
CA ASN A 74 -11.60 -19.63 -9.00
C ASN A 74 -10.86 -19.30 -10.30
N LEU A 75 -9.81 -18.47 -10.25
CA LEU A 75 -9.12 -18.03 -11.47
C LEU A 75 -8.40 -19.20 -12.19
N ILE A 76 -7.88 -20.19 -11.46
CA ILE A 76 -7.23 -21.37 -12.06
C ILE A 76 -8.28 -22.31 -12.68
N SER A 77 -9.36 -22.60 -11.96
CA SER A 77 -10.45 -23.47 -12.47
C SER A 77 -11.12 -22.90 -13.72
N ILE A 78 -11.21 -21.56 -13.82
CA ILE A 78 -11.74 -20.87 -15.00
C ILE A 78 -10.71 -20.89 -16.13
N ALA A 79 -9.52 -20.36 -15.92
CA ALA A 79 -8.54 -20.13 -16.99
C ALA A 79 -7.92 -21.41 -17.58
N SER A 80 -8.01 -22.55 -16.89
CA SER A 80 -7.63 -23.87 -17.42
C SER A 80 -8.64 -24.45 -18.42
N CYS A 81 -9.92 -24.07 -18.31
CA CYS A 81 -11.02 -24.82 -18.92
C CYS A 81 -11.80 -24.08 -20.03
N ILE A 82 -11.50 -22.80 -20.29
CA ILE A 82 -12.14 -21.99 -21.36
C ILE A 82 -11.10 -21.30 -22.26
N ARG A 83 -11.47 -20.99 -23.51
CA ARG A 83 -10.58 -20.33 -24.49
C ARG A 83 -10.58 -18.79 -24.32
N PRO A 84 -9.58 -18.05 -24.85
CA PRO A 84 -9.50 -16.59 -24.66
C PRO A 84 -10.69 -15.76 -25.17
N TYR A 85 -11.46 -16.28 -26.13
CA TYR A 85 -12.70 -15.66 -26.62
C TYR A 85 -13.96 -16.12 -25.86
N GLU A 86 -13.81 -17.00 -24.87
CA GLU A 86 -14.89 -17.57 -24.08
C GLU A 86 -15.05 -16.87 -22.73
N ALA A 87 -16.24 -16.99 -22.17
CA ALA A 87 -16.72 -16.22 -21.02
C ALA A 87 -17.39 -17.10 -19.95
N VAL A 88 -17.37 -16.59 -18.72
CA VAL A 88 -18.01 -17.18 -17.55
C VAL A 88 -19.37 -16.53 -17.33
N LEU A 89 -20.42 -17.29 -17.02
CA LEU A 89 -21.68 -16.78 -16.52
C LEU A 89 -21.71 -16.90 -15.00
N ALA A 90 -22.05 -15.83 -14.29
CA ALA A 90 -22.18 -15.83 -12.83
C ALA A 90 -23.38 -15.00 -12.39
N VAL A 91 -23.98 -15.33 -11.24
CA VAL A 91 -25.02 -14.47 -10.63
C VAL A 91 -24.44 -13.12 -10.24
N GLN A 92 -25.23 -12.05 -10.30
CA GLN A 92 -24.80 -10.68 -9.94
C GLN A 92 -24.21 -10.53 -8.52
N THR A 93 -24.48 -11.47 -7.59
CA THR A 93 -23.90 -11.50 -6.24
C THR A 93 -22.62 -12.32 -6.12
N GLY A 94 -22.21 -13.01 -7.19
CA GLY A 94 -21.16 -14.02 -7.18
C GLY A 94 -19.78 -13.44 -6.88
N HIS A 95 -18.98 -14.15 -6.07
CA HIS A 95 -17.68 -13.68 -5.56
C HIS A 95 -16.77 -13.10 -6.66
N ILE A 96 -16.67 -13.79 -7.80
CA ILE A 96 -15.79 -13.43 -8.93
C ILE A 96 -16.12 -12.09 -9.60
N LEU A 97 -17.36 -11.60 -9.54
CA LEU A 97 -17.75 -10.32 -10.15
C LEU A 97 -17.27 -9.12 -9.33
N ASP A 98 -17.28 -9.26 -8.01
CA ASP A 98 -17.45 -8.12 -7.11
C ASP A 98 -16.38 -8.08 -6.00
N LYS A 99 -15.69 -9.20 -5.73
CA LYS A 99 -14.83 -9.39 -4.55
C LYS A 99 -13.45 -9.99 -4.86
N GLU A 100 -13.10 -10.18 -6.13
CA GLU A 100 -11.78 -10.68 -6.57
C GLU A 100 -10.96 -9.64 -7.34
N ALA A 101 -11.33 -8.35 -7.27
CA ALA A 101 -10.59 -7.23 -7.88
C ALA A 101 -10.25 -7.41 -9.39
N GLY A 102 -11.14 -8.07 -10.14
CA GLY A 102 -10.93 -8.34 -11.57
C GLY A 102 -9.99 -9.52 -11.86
N ALA A 103 -9.80 -10.46 -10.92
CA ALA A 103 -8.90 -11.61 -11.11
C ALA A 103 -9.23 -12.47 -12.35
N ILE A 104 -10.50 -12.58 -12.74
CA ILE A 104 -10.92 -13.34 -13.93
C ILE A 104 -10.62 -12.54 -15.21
N GLU A 105 -10.94 -11.26 -15.22
CA GLU A 105 -10.59 -10.33 -16.30
C GLU A 105 -9.07 -10.28 -16.52
N ALA A 106 -8.27 -10.34 -15.45
CA ALA A 106 -6.81 -10.42 -15.48
C ALA A 106 -6.26 -11.78 -15.99
N THR A 107 -7.11 -12.80 -16.16
CA THR A 107 -6.77 -14.01 -16.94
C THR A 107 -7.10 -13.87 -18.43
N GLY A 108 -7.81 -12.81 -18.84
CA GLY A 108 -8.25 -12.54 -20.21
C GLY A 108 -9.70 -12.93 -20.50
N HIS A 109 -10.47 -13.36 -19.49
CA HIS A 109 -11.84 -13.85 -19.66
C HIS A 109 -12.87 -12.86 -19.13
N LYS A 110 -13.96 -12.67 -19.89
CA LYS A 110 -15.09 -11.83 -19.47
C LYS A 110 -16.05 -12.61 -18.56
N ILE A 111 -16.54 -11.97 -17.50
CA ILE A 111 -17.74 -12.44 -16.79
C ILE A 111 -19.02 -11.82 -17.41
N ILE A 112 -20.05 -12.63 -17.55
CA ILE A 112 -21.39 -12.28 -18.02
C ILE A 112 -22.35 -12.38 -16.82
N PRO A 113 -22.88 -11.26 -16.30
CA PRO A 113 -23.73 -11.28 -15.12
C PRO A 113 -25.15 -11.80 -15.43
N VAL A 114 -25.65 -12.66 -14.55
CA VAL A 114 -26.99 -13.27 -14.60
C VAL A 114 -27.83 -12.76 -13.40
N PRO A 115 -29.08 -12.31 -13.60
CA PRO A 115 -29.94 -11.88 -12.50
C PRO A 115 -30.34 -13.05 -11.59
N GLY A 116 -29.74 -13.15 -10.40
CA GLY A 116 -29.93 -14.26 -9.46
C GLY A 116 -31.22 -14.19 -8.64
N VAL A 117 -31.73 -15.35 -8.22
CA VAL A 117 -32.91 -15.47 -7.32
C VAL A 117 -32.43 -15.92 -5.94
N ARG A 118 -32.55 -15.06 -4.91
CA ARG A 118 -31.96 -15.29 -3.57
C ARG A 118 -30.47 -15.67 -3.61
N GLY A 119 -29.71 -15.07 -4.53
CA GLY A 119 -28.29 -15.38 -4.76
C GLY A 119 -28.02 -16.64 -5.59
N LYS A 120 -29.06 -17.34 -6.07
CA LYS A 120 -28.92 -18.58 -6.87
C LYS A 120 -29.15 -18.35 -8.37
N MET A 121 -28.42 -19.10 -9.19
CA MET A 121 -28.70 -19.25 -10.62
C MET A 121 -29.81 -20.29 -10.79
N THR A 122 -30.68 -20.09 -11.77
CA THR A 122 -31.73 -21.04 -12.14
C THR A 122 -31.62 -21.37 -13.62
N PRO A 123 -32.17 -22.50 -14.10
CA PRO A 123 -32.26 -22.77 -15.53
C PRO A 123 -32.85 -21.59 -16.31
N GLU A 124 -33.89 -20.96 -15.78
CA GLU A 124 -34.66 -19.92 -16.46
C GLU A 124 -33.88 -18.61 -16.60
N ASN A 125 -33.13 -18.17 -15.58
CA ASN A 125 -32.31 -16.95 -15.68
C ASN A 125 -31.05 -17.18 -16.52
N LEU A 126 -30.45 -18.38 -16.48
CA LEU A 126 -29.35 -18.78 -17.35
C LEU A 126 -29.77 -18.79 -18.83
N GLU A 127 -30.82 -19.52 -19.18
CA GLU A 127 -31.34 -19.61 -20.56
C GLU A 127 -31.68 -18.21 -21.12
N THR A 128 -32.31 -17.36 -20.31
CA THR A 128 -32.66 -15.97 -20.67
C THR A 128 -31.44 -15.10 -21.03
N VAL A 129 -30.28 -15.33 -20.41
CA VAL A 129 -29.04 -14.60 -20.71
C VAL A 129 -28.32 -15.22 -21.92
N LEU A 130 -28.32 -16.54 -22.05
CA LEU A 130 -27.74 -17.24 -23.20
C LEU A 130 -28.42 -16.85 -24.51
N ASP A 131 -29.75 -16.79 -24.56
CA ASP A 131 -30.50 -16.43 -25.77
C ASP A 131 -30.34 -14.95 -26.18
N ARG A 132 -29.85 -14.09 -25.26
CA ARG A 132 -29.49 -12.70 -25.55
C ARG A 132 -28.03 -12.55 -26.03
N ASN A 133 -27.13 -13.42 -25.59
CA ASN A 133 -25.70 -13.36 -25.92
C ASN A 133 -25.38 -14.28 -27.10
N THR A 134 -25.90 -13.95 -28.29
CA THR A 134 -25.90 -14.82 -29.48
C THR A 134 -25.15 -14.24 -30.70
N PHE A 135 -24.73 -12.97 -30.67
CA PHE A 135 -24.12 -12.29 -31.82
C PHE A 135 -22.62 -12.58 -31.94
N PHE A 136 -22.28 -13.83 -32.25
CA PHE A 136 -20.91 -14.29 -32.49
C PHE A 136 -20.43 -13.94 -33.92
N PRO A 137 -19.15 -13.59 -34.12
CA PRO A 137 -18.04 -13.58 -33.16
C PRO A 137 -17.90 -12.27 -32.36
N HIS A 138 -18.83 -11.31 -32.48
CA HIS A 138 -18.73 -9.98 -31.87
C HIS A 138 -18.97 -9.96 -30.34
N MET A 139 -19.62 -11.00 -29.80
CA MET A 139 -19.80 -11.23 -28.36
C MET A 139 -18.85 -12.31 -27.86
N ALA A 140 -18.37 -12.19 -26.62
CA ALA A 140 -17.63 -13.27 -25.96
C ALA A 140 -18.55 -14.50 -25.78
N LYS A 141 -18.02 -15.69 -26.07
CA LYS A 141 -18.81 -16.93 -26.15
C LYS A 141 -18.98 -17.56 -24.76
N PRO A 142 -20.20 -17.71 -24.22
CA PRO A 142 -20.39 -18.32 -22.91
C PRO A 142 -19.97 -19.79 -22.94
N ARG A 143 -19.16 -20.23 -21.97
CA ARG A 143 -18.62 -21.60 -21.90
C ARG A 143 -18.67 -22.25 -20.53
N LEU A 144 -18.62 -21.47 -19.46
CA LEU A 144 -18.58 -21.97 -18.07
C LEU A 144 -19.60 -21.21 -17.22
N VAL A 145 -20.34 -21.94 -16.39
CA VAL A 145 -21.25 -21.40 -15.37
C VAL A 145 -20.57 -21.49 -14.01
N TYR A 146 -20.53 -20.37 -13.29
CA TYR A 146 -20.04 -20.27 -11.92
C TYR A 146 -21.22 -20.09 -10.96
N ILE A 147 -21.25 -20.91 -9.91
CA ILE A 147 -22.15 -20.75 -8.75
C ILE A 147 -21.39 -21.00 -7.44
N SER A 148 -21.87 -20.45 -6.33
CA SER A 148 -21.27 -20.62 -5.00
C SER A 148 -22.20 -21.42 -4.08
N ASN A 149 -21.67 -22.41 -3.35
CA ASN A 149 -22.44 -23.19 -2.37
C ASN A 149 -21.67 -23.31 -1.03
N ALA A 150 -22.04 -22.60 0.03
CA ALA A 150 -23.15 -21.64 0.14
C ALA A 150 -22.94 -20.36 -0.68
N THR A 151 -24.02 -19.65 -1.01
CA THR A 151 -23.95 -18.37 -1.71
C THR A 151 -23.41 -17.24 -0.83
N GLU A 152 -23.11 -16.10 -1.45
CA GLU A 152 -22.74 -14.86 -0.78
C GLU A 152 -23.87 -14.27 0.08
N LEU A 153 -25.11 -14.76 -0.09
CA LEU A 153 -26.28 -14.48 0.73
C LEU A 153 -26.62 -15.61 1.72
N GLY A 154 -25.75 -16.61 1.87
CA GLY A 154 -25.93 -17.72 2.82
C GLY A 154 -26.97 -18.76 2.45
N THR A 155 -27.52 -18.71 1.23
CA THR A 155 -28.44 -19.74 0.72
C THR A 155 -27.69 -20.95 0.17
N ILE A 156 -28.34 -22.12 0.15
CA ILE A 156 -27.78 -23.35 -0.42
C ILE A 156 -28.54 -23.81 -1.67
N TYR A 157 -27.88 -24.56 -2.55
CA TYR A 157 -28.55 -25.32 -3.61
C TYR A 157 -28.97 -26.70 -3.10
N THR A 158 -30.19 -27.12 -3.43
CA THR A 158 -30.63 -28.52 -3.26
C THR A 158 -30.15 -29.40 -4.42
N ARG A 159 -30.13 -30.72 -4.26
CA ARG A 159 -29.93 -31.70 -5.35
C ARG A 159 -30.88 -31.44 -6.51
N SER A 160 -32.12 -31.06 -6.22
CA SER A 160 -33.13 -30.77 -7.26
C SER A 160 -32.75 -29.56 -8.12
N GLU A 161 -32.19 -28.51 -7.52
CA GLU A 161 -31.76 -27.29 -8.23
C GLU A 161 -30.45 -27.52 -8.98
N LEU A 162 -29.45 -28.11 -8.31
CA LEU A 162 -28.15 -28.39 -8.91
C LEU A 162 -28.27 -29.34 -10.11
N ARG A 163 -29.09 -30.40 -10.00
CA ARG A 163 -29.37 -31.31 -11.12
C ARG A 163 -30.02 -30.59 -12.31
N ARG A 164 -31.04 -29.76 -12.07
CA ARG A 164 -31.71 -29.00 -13.16
C ARG A 164 -30.78 -28.00 -13.83
N LEU A 165 -29.89 -27.35 -13.08
CA LEU A 165 -28.88 -26.45 -13.63
C LEU A 165 -27.83 -27.24 -14.44
N SER A 166 -27.35 -28.36 -13.92
CA SER A 166 -26.44 -29.30 -14.61
C SER A 166 -27.02 -29.82 -15.94
N GLU A 167 -28.28 -30.28 -15.94
CA GLU A 167 -29.01 -30.68 -17.14
C GLU A 167 -29.06 -29.54 -18.18
N THR A 168 -29.25 -28.30 -17.73
CA THR A 168 -29.28 -27.10 -18.58
C THR A 168 -27.90 -26.78 -19.16
N CYS A 169 -26.84 -26.80 -18.34
CA CYS A 169 -25.46 -26.64 -18.78
C CYS A 169 -25.08 -27.67 -19.85
N ARG A 170 -25.41 -28.95 -19.63
CA ARG A 170 -25.19 -30.04 -20.59
C ARG A 170 -25.89 -29.80 -21.92
N ARG A 171 -27.17 -29.39 -21.93
CA ARG A 171 -27.90 -29.03 -23.17
C ARG A 171 -27.23 -27.90 -23.95
N ARG A 172 -26.71 -26.88 -23.26
CA ARG A 172 -26.08 -25.69 -23.86
C ARG A 172 -24.57 -25.82 -24.08
N ASN A 173 -23.98 -26.99 -23.84
CA ASN A 173 -22.54 -27.25 -23.88
C ASN A 173 -21.71 -26.26 -23.03
N LEU A 174 -22.16 -26.06 -21.79
CA LEU A 174 -21.47 -25.27 -20.76
C LEU A 174 -20.89 -26.21 -19.71
N LEU A 175 -19.71 -25.86 -19.19
CA LEU A 175 -19.16 -26.44 -17.96
C LEU A 175 -19.88 -25.87 -16.74
N LEU A 176 -19.99 -26.64 -15.65
CA LEU A 176 -20.46 -26.15 -14.36
C LEU A 176 -19.33 -26.19 -13.30
N LEU A 177 -18.94 -25.01 -12.82
CA LEU A 177 -18.02 -24.79 -11.70
C LEU A 177 -18.80 -24.43 -10.43
N VAL A 178 -18.51 -25.09 -9.32
CA VAL A 178 -19.03 -24.74 -7.99
C VAL A 178 -17.90 -24.25 -7.08
N ASP A 179 -17.98 -22.97 -6.71
CA ASP A 179 -17.23 -22.40 -5.59
C ASP A 179 -17.74 -22.99 -4.28
N GLY A 180 -16.84 -23.67 -3.57
CA GLY A 180 -17.12 -24.29 -2.29
C GLY A 180 -16.32 -23.70 -1.15
N ALA A 181 -16.03 -22.39 -1.18
CA ALA A 181 -15.49 -21.64 -0.03
C ALA A 181 -16.26 -21.91 1.27
N ARG A 182 -17.55 -22.28 1.16
CA ARG A 182 -18.46 -22.63 2.24
C ARG A 182 -19.10 -24.01 2.07
N MET A 183 -18.40 -24.94 1.43
CA MET A 183 -18.93 -26.28 1.13
C MET A 183 -19.29 -27.06 2.40
N GLY A 184 -18.41 -27.07 3.41
CA GLY A 184 -18.68 -27.75 4.69
C GLY A 184 -19.95 -27.27 5.37
N VAL A 185 -20.13 -25.95 5.50
CA VAL A 185 -21.33 -25.34 6.12
C VAL A 185 -22.57 -25.49 5.25
N ALA A 186 -22.47 -25.51 3.92
CA ALA A 186 -23.59 -25.82 3.04
C ALA A 186 -24.04 -27.28 3.18
N LEU A 187 -23.11 -28.23 3.13
CA LEU A 187 -23.43 -29.65 3.27
C LEU A 187 -23.87 -30.05 4.69
N SER A 188 -23.55 -29.22 5.69
CA SER A 188 -23.98 -29.36 7.09
C SER A 188 -25.19 -28.49 7.45
N ALA A 189 -25.87 -27.90 6.47
CA ALA A 189 -27.11 -27.15 6.68
C ALA A 189 -28.31 -28.10 6.82
N GLU A 190 -29.33 -27.72 7.60
CA GLU A 190 -30.50 -28.58 7.84
C GLU A 190 -31.36 -28.81 6.59
N LYS A 191 -31.36 -27.86 5.65
CA LYS A 191 -32.08 -27.98 4.37
C LYS A 191 -31.28 -28.74 3.30
N ASN A 192 -30.07 -29.18 3.60
CA ASN A 192 -29.20 -29.82 2.61
C ASN A 192 -29.63 -31.26 2.32
N ASP A 193 -29.77 -31.59 1.03
CA ASP A 193 -29.93 -32.95 0.55
C ASP A 193 -28.74 -33.43 -0.32
N LEU A 194 -27.77 -32.57 -0.65
CA LEU A 194 -26.56 -32.91 -1.41
C LEU A 194 -25.53 -33.69 -0.57
N THR A 195 -24.73 -34.50 -1.25
CA THR A 195 -23.47 -35.08 -0.76
C THR A 195 -22.29 -34.51 -1.56
N LEU A 196 -21.04 -34.79 -1.15
CA LEU A 196 -19.88 -34.50 -1.98
C LEU A 196 -19.88 -35.30 -3.30
N ARG A 197 -20.45 -36.51 -3.32
CA ARG A 197 -20.59 -37.31 -4.54
C ARG A 197 -21.52 -36.66 -5.57
N ASP A 198 -22.63 -36.05 -5.12
CA ASP A 198 -23.54 -35.32 -6.00
C ASP A 198 -22.81 -34.17 -6.75
N LEU A 199 -21.77 -33.58 -6.17
CA LEU A 199 -20.96 -32.58 -6.87
C LEU A 199 -20.17 -33.20 -8.03
N VAL A 200 -19.58 -34.38 -7.86
CA VAL A 200 -18.92 -35.14 -8.94
C VAL A 200 -19.93 -35.47 -10.06
N ASP A 201 -21.14 -35.88 -9.68
CA ASP A 201 -22.20 -36.29 -10.61
C ASP A 201 -22.85 -35.14 -11.38
N TYR A 202 -22.98 -33.94 -10.80
CA TYR A 202 -23.67 -32.80 -11.42
C TYR A 202 -22.76 -31.67 -11.90
N THR A 203 -21.56 -31.49 -11.36
CA THR A 203 -20.62 -30.42 -11.77
C THR A 203 -19.55 -30.97 -12.71
N ASP A 204 -18.71 -30.11 -13.27
CA ASP A 204 -17.48 -30.51 -14.00
C ASP A 204 -16.21 -30.12 -13.23
N ILE A 205 -16.32 -29.09 -12.39
CA ILE A 205 -15.32 -28.65 -11.44
C ILE A 205 -16.04 -28.21 -10.16
N PHE A 206 -15.47 -28.51 -9.00
CA PHE A 206 -15.78 -27.81 -7.76
C PHE A 206 -14.53 -27.67 -6.92
N TRP A 207 -14.56 -26.86 -5.86
CA TRP A 207 -13.45 -26.85 -4.90
C TRP A 207 -13.94 -26.85 -3.46
N ILE A 208 -13.25 -27.58 -2.59
CA ILE A 208 -13.58 -27.75 -1.19
C ILE A 208 -12.80 -26.71 -0.39
N GLY A 209 -13.52 -25.78 0.23
CA GLY A 209 -12.93 -24.72 1.06
C GLY A 209 -12.35 -25.28 2.36
N GLY A 210 -11.06 -25.08 2.57
CA GLY A 210 -10.34 -25.45 3.79
C GLY A 210 -10.15 -24.26 4.73
N THR A 211 -9.85 -23.07 4.20
CA THR A 211 -9.54 -21.86 4.98
C THR A 211 -10.66 -21.50 5.96
N LYS A 212 -11.91 -21.37 5.47
CA LYS A 212 -13.12 -21.09 6.28
C LYS A 212 -13.56 -22.26 7.18
N MET A 213 -12.90 -23.41 7.03
CA MET A 213 -13.14 -24.63 7.80
C MET A 213 -12.01 -24.93 8.78
N GLY A 214 -11.16 -23.93 9.07
CA GLY A 214 -10.15 -23.99 10.13
C GLY A 214 -8.73 -24.26 9.66
N ALA A 215 -8.47 -24.37 8.36
CA ALA A 215 -7.11 -24.37 7.83
C ALA A 215 -6.50 -22.95 7.87
N LEU A 216 -5.20 -22.87 8.17
CA LEU A 216 -4.38 -21.65 8.11
C LEU A 216 -4.38 -21.03 6.71
N LEU A 217 -4.39 -21.90 5.69
CA LEU A 217 -4.58 -21.61 4.28
C LEU A 217 -4.83 -22.90 3.52
N GLY A 218 -5.53 -22.82 2.40
CA GLY A 218 -5.58 -23.87 1.39
C GLY A 218 -7.00 -24.32 1.04
N GLU A 219 -7.23 -24.50 -0.25
CA GLU A 219 -8.45 -25.02 -0.86
C GLU A 219 -8.11 -26.24 -1.74
N ALA A 220 -9.03 -27.20 -1.87
CA ALA A 220 -8.83 -28.41 -2.68
C ALA A 220 -9.77 -28.42 -3.91
N ILE A 221 -9.22 -28.14 -5.09
CA ILE A 221 -9.94 -28.20 -6.37
C ILE A 221 -10.11 -29.66 -6.78
N VAL A 222 -11.33 -30.03 -7.17
CA VAL A 222 -11.72 -31.32 -7.74
C VAL A 222 -12.23 -31.07 -9.16
N VAL A 223 -11.52 -31.58 -10.16
CA VAL A 223 -11.78 -31.35 -11.59
C VAL A 223 -11.89 -32.69 -12.31
N LYS A 224 -12.87 -32.87 -13.21
CA LYS A 224 -12.99 -34.11 -14.00
C LYS A 224 -11.69 -34.42 -14.76
N LYS A 225 -11.26 -35.68 -14.77
CA LYS A 225 -9.93 -36.08 -15.26
C LYS A 225 -9.64 -35.59 -16.69
N HIS A 226 -10.65 -35.58 -17.57
CA HIS A 226 -10.55 -35.12 -18.96
C HIS A 226 -10.47 -33.57 -19.12
N LEU A 227 -10.65 -32.80 -18.05
CA LEU A 227 -10.45 -31.35 -17.99
C LEU A 227 -9.18 -30.96 -17.21
N ALA A 228 -8.51 -31.93 -16.59
CA ALA A 228 -7.30 -31.71 -15.78
C ALA A 228 -6.00 -31.67 -16.61
N GLU A 229 -6.08 -31.82 -17.95
CA GLU A 229 -4.90 -31.78 -18.83
C GLU A 229 -4.21 -30.42 -18.74
N GLY A 230 -2.93 -30.44 -18.34
CA GLY A 230 -2.13 -29.22 -18.17
C GLY A 230 -2.52 -28.32 -16.99
N PHE A 231 -3.47 -28.73 -16.14
CA PHE A 231 -4.01 -27.91 -15.04
C PHE A 231 -2.91 -27.41 -14.09
N GLU A 232 -1.87 -28.22 -13.84
CA GLU A 232 -0.71 -27.83 -13.03
C GLU A 232 0.11 -26.66 -13.59
N PHE A 233 0.16 -26.47 -14.91
CA PHE A 233 0.80 -25.31 -15.53
C PHE A 233 0.04 -24.02 -15.20
N HIS A 234 -1.30 -24.06 -15.12
CA HIS A 234 -2.10 -22.92 -14.68
C HIS A 234 -1.85 -22.61 -13.19
N ILE A 235 -1.74 -23.64 -12.33
CA ILE A 235 -1.36 -23.45 -10.92
C ILE A 235 0.04 -22.83 -10.80
N LYS A 236 1.02 -23.28 -11.59
CA LYS A 236 2.39 -22.75 -11.57
C LYS A 236 2.50 -21.33 -12.14
N GLN A 237 1.87 -21.06 -13.28
CA GLN A 237 1.87 -19.75 -13.95
C GLN A 237 1.25 -18.66 -13.06
N ARG A 238 0.23 -19.01 -12.26
CA ARG A 238 -0.49 -18.08 -11.38
C ARG A 238 0.07 -18.05 -9.94
N GLY A 239 1.29 -18.55 -9.73
CA GLY A 239 2.00 -18.46 -8.44
C GLY A 239 1.47 -19.37 -7.32
N ALA A 240 0.41 -20.16 -7.58
CA ALA A 240 -0.26 -20.97 -6.58
C ALA A 240 0.45 -22.30 -6.26
N LEU A 241 1.39 -22.76 -7.11
CA LEU A 241 2.08 -24.04 -6.93
C LEU A 241 3.23 -23.89 -5.92
N LEU A 242 2.88 -23.93 -4.63
CA LEU A 242 3.79 -23.66 -3.53
C LEU A 242 4.90 -24.72 -3.43
N GLY A 243 6.15 -24.28 -3.19
CA GLY A 243 7.26 -25.20 -2.92
C GLY A 243 6.99 -26.11 -1.71
N LYS A 244 6.28 -25.61 -0.70
CA LYS A 244 5.87 -26.33 0.52
C LYS A 244 4.37 -26.69 0.55
N SER A 245 3.77 -27.11 -0.58
CA SER A 245 2.35 -27.51 -0.65
C SER A 245 1.92 -28.54 0.41
N ARG A 246 2.85 -29.34 0.95
CA ARG A 246 2.64 -30.18 2.14
C ARG A 246 1.91 -29.51 3.32
N VAL A 247 1.98 -28.19 3.46
CA VAL A 247 1.20 -27.45 4.47
C VAL A 247 -0.30 -27.58 4.21
N MET A 248 -0.73 -27.51 2.95
CA MET A 248 -2.13 -27.77 2.56
C MET A 248 -2.48 -29.27 2.71
N GLY A 249 -1.57 -30.17 2.29
CA GLY A 249 -1.76 -31.62 2.43
C GLY A 249 -2.01 -32.07 3.88
N VAL A 250 -1.14 -31.70 4.81
CA VAL A 250 -1.29 -32.03 6.24
C VAL A 250 -2.63 -31.54 6.81
N GLN A 251 -3.08 -30.35 6.40
CA GLN A 251 -4.33 -29.77 6.87
C GLN A 251 -5.56 -30.47 6.27
N PHE A 252 -5.59 -30.75 4.97
CA PHE A 252 -6.70 -31.48 4.35
C PHE A 252 -6.79 -32.93 4.83
N ALA A 253 -5.66 -33.59 5.08
CA ALA A 253 -5.63 -34.92 5.67
C ALA A 253 -6.27 -34.92 7.08
N GLU A 254 -5.87 -33.99 7.95
CA GLU A 254 -6.43 -33.90 9.30
C GLU A 254 -7.89 -33.37 9.33
N LEU A 255 -8.30 -32.52 8.39
CA LEU A 255 -9.70 -32.07 8.24
C LEU A 255 -10.64 -33.24 7.88
N PHE A 256 -10.23 -34.14 6.99
CA PHE A 256 -11.04 -35.30 6.60
C PHE A 256 -10.84 -36.53 7.50
N ARG A 257 -9.94 -36.46 8.48
CA ARG A 257 -9.79 -37.45 9.56
C ARG A 257 -10.92 -37.29 10.58
N ASP A 258 -11.47 -38.43 11.04
CA ASP A 258 -12.55 -38.55 12.03
C ASP A 258 -13.84 -37.75 11.76
N GLY A 259 -14.01 -37.18 10.56
CA GLY A 259 -15.14 -36.32 10.20
C GLY A 259 -15.06 -34.87 10.71
N LEU A 260 -13.86 -34.42 11.14
CA LEU A 260 -13.63 -33.08 11.71
C LEU A 260 -14.20 -31.94 10.85
N TYR A 261 -14.01 -31.99 9.52
CA TYR A 261 -14.54 -31.01 8.57
C TYR A 261 -16.04 -30.72 8.78
N PHE A 262 -16.85 -31.76 8.95
CA PHE A 262 -18.29 -31.62 9.15
C PHE A 262 -18.67 -31.32 10.60
N GLU A 263 -17.82 -31.63 11.58
CA GLU A 263 -18.00 -31.20 12.98
C GLU A 263 -17.91 -29.67 13.10
N LEU A 264 -16.82 -29.10 12.59
CA LEU A 264 -16.58 -27.66 12.56
C LEU A 264 -17.69 -26.90 11.80
N ALA A 265 -18.22 -27.51 10.74
CA ALA A 265 -19.30 -26.93 9.94
C ALA A 265 -20.66 -26.93 10.66
N ARG A 266 -21.01 -28.05 11.33
CA ARG A 266 -22.21 -28.13 12.17
C ARG A 266 -22.15 -27.11 13.31
N HIS A 267 -20.98 -26.91 13.93
CA HIS A 267 -20.78 -25.91 14.96
C HIS A 267 -21.04 -24.49 14.46
N ALA A 268 -20.41 -24.09 13.34
CA ALA A 268 -20.60 -22.77 12.74
C ALA A 268 -22.09 -22.48 12.43
N ASN A 269 -22.79 -23.44 11.78
CA ASN A 269 -24.22 -23.35 11.50
C ASN A 269 -25.08 -23.26 12.78
N ALA A 270 -24.75 -24.02 13.82
CA ALA A 270 -25.46 -24.00 15.10
C ALA A 270 -25.33 -22.65 15.81
N MET A 271 -24.16 -21.99 15.74
CA MET A 271 -23.97 -20.66 16.31
C MET A 271 -24.76 -19.58 15.54
N ALA A 272 -24.75 -19.60 14.20
CA ALA A 272 -25.53 -18.67 13.39
C ALA A 272 -27.03 -18.77 13.67
N ARG A 273 -27.58 -19.99 13.67
CA ARG A 273 -28.98 -20.27 14.02
C ARG A 273 -29.35 -19.70 15.39
N ARG A 274 -28.54 -19.96 16.43
CA ARG A 274 -28.82 -19.46 17.79
C ARG A 274 -28.85 -17.93 17.83
N ILE A 275 -28.00 -17.28 17.04
CA ILE A 275 -27.98 -15.82 16.89
C ILE A 275 -29.24 -15.32 16.16
N SER A 276 -29.64 -15.94 15.05
CA SER A 276 -30.84 -15.56 14.29
C SER A 276 -32.12 -15.75 15.13
N GLU A 277 -32.26 -16.89 15.81
CA GLU A 277 -33.35 -17.18 16.76
C GLU A 277 -33.44 -16.11 17.87
N GLN A 278 -32.31 -15.58 18.37
CA GLN A 278 -32.35 -14.50 19.36
C GLN A 278 -32.79 -13.16 18.77
N PHE A 279 -32.45 -12.87 17.50
CA PHE A 279 -32.90 -11.65 16.83
C PHE A 279 -34.40 -11.69 16.53
N GLU A 280 -34.92 -12.80 16.00
CA GLU A 280 -36.35 -13.02 15.79
C GLU A 280 -37.12 -12.94 17.11
N ARG A 281 -36.59 -13.54 18.19
CA ARG A 281 -37.18 -13.49 19.53
C ARG A 281 -37.25 -12.08 20.14
N ILE A 282 -36.40 -11.14 19.73
CA ILE A 282 -36.51 -9.71 20.11
C ILE A 282 -37.27 -8.85 19.09
N GLY A 283 -37.89 -9.48 18.08
CA GLY A 283 -38.69 -8.81 17.06
C GLY A 283 -37.88 -8.09 15.99
N TRP A 284 -36.64 -8.53 15.69
CA TRP A 284 -35.86 -8.02 14.57
C TRP A 284 -36.06 -8.92 13.33
N GLU A 285 -36.29 -8.29 12.18
CA GLU A 285 -36.52 -8.98 10.90
C GLU A 285 -35.20 -9.55 10.34
N LEU A 286 -35.22 -10.82 9.93
CA LEU A 286 -34.13 -11.39 9.12
C LEU A 286 -34.32 -10.98 7.66
N ALA A 287 -33.35 -10.26 7.10
CA ALA A 287 -33.36 -9.81 5.71
C ALA A 287 -33.12 -10.95 4.70
N ALA A 288 -32.60 -12.09 5.19
CA ALA A 288 -32.57 -13.38 4.51
C ALA A 288 -32.68 -14.51 5.54
N GLU A 289 -33.32 -15.61 5.17
CA GLU A 289 -33.40 -16.81 6.01
C GLU A 289 -32.00 -17.38 6.31
N THR A 290 -31.74 -17.71 7.59
CA THR A 290 -30.45 -18.25 8.03
C THR A 290 -30.35 -19.75 7.70
N GLU A 291 -29.93 -20.06 6.47
CA GLU A 291 -29.72 -21.43 6.00
C GLU A 291 -28.34 -22.00 6.41
N THR A 292 -27.32 -21.14 6.62
CA THR A 292 -25.94 -21.53 6.99
C THR A 292 -25.33 -20.63 8.09
N ASN A 293 -24.01 -20.64 8.24
CA ASN A 293 -23.20 -19.77 9.12
C ASN A 293 -23.28 -18.24 8.87
N GLN A 294 -24.18 -17.76 8.01
CA GLN A 294 -24.35 -16.34 7.68
C GLN A 294 -25.75 -15.86 8.07
N VAL A 295 -25.82 -14.86 8.94
CA VAL A 295 -27.06 -14.23 9.43
C VAL A 295 -27.17 -12.82 8.85
N PHE A 296 -28.29 -12.50 8.22
CA PHE A 296 -28.59 -11.16 7.70
C PHE A 296 -29.80 -10.59 8.44
N VAL A 297 -29.60 -9.57 9.28
CA VAL A 297 -30.64 -9.02 10.17
C VAL A 297 -30.81 -7.51 10.00
N LEU A 298 -32.05 -7.04 9.91
CA LEU A 298 -32.40 -5.64 9.80
C LEU A 298 -32.37 -4.96 11.17
N VAL A 299 -31.37 -4.11 11.40
CA VAL A 299 -31.16 -3.40 12.67
C VAL A 299 -31.64 -1.96 12.55
N PRO A 300 -32.54 -1.49 13.44
CA PRO A 300 -32.97 -0.09 13.44
C PRO A 300 -31.79 0.88 13.54
N ASN A 301 -31.76 1.92 12.70
CA ASN A 301 -30.59 2.80 12.53
C ASN A 301 -30.07 3.43 13.85
N ALA A 302 -30.96 3.71 14.81
CA ALA A 302 -30.60 4.21 16.15
C ALA A 302 -29.86 3.18 17.04
N LEU A 303 -29.88 1.90 16.69
CA LEU A 303 -29.26 0.80 17.44
C LEU A 303 -27.96 0.28 16.80
N VAL A 304 -27.75 0.47 15.49
CA VAL A 304 -26.54 0.01 14.76
C VAL A 304 -25.26 0.44 15.46
N ARG A 305 -25.11 1.74 15.79
CA ARG A 305 -23.94 2.26 16.52
C ARG A 305 -23.78 1.63 17.92
N ARG A 306 -24.89 1.41 18.64
CA ARG A 306 -24.91 0.81 19.99
C ARG A 306 -24.58 -0.69 20.00
N LEU A 307 -24.73 -1.34 18.85
CA LEU A 307 -24.33 -2.73 18.60
C LEU A 307 -22.86 -2.80 18.18
N ALA A 308 -22.39 -1.87 17.34
CA ALA A 308 -20.98 -1.73 16.92
C ALA A 308 -20.03 -1.42 18.10
N GLU A 309 -20.55 -0.85 19.20
CA GLU A 309 -19.86 -0.73 20.49
C GLU A 309 -19.54 -2.07 21.18
N ARG A 310 -20.12 -3.19 20.74
CA ARG A 310 -20.13 -4.48 21.47
C ARG A 310 -19.67 -5.66 20.62
N ILE A 311 -19.96 -5.63 19.32
CA ILE A 311 -19.54 -6.62 18.32
C ILE A 311 -19.09 -5.94 17.02
N ARG A 312 -18.34 -6.65 16.17
CA ARG A 312 -18.06 -6.26 14.77
C ARG A 312 -18.95 -7.05 13.81
N PHE A 313 -19.41 -6.40 12.77
CA PHE A 313 -20.27 -6.93 11.70
C PHE A 313 -20.12 -6.03 10.47
N TYR A 314 -20.53 -6.50 9.29
CA TYR A 314 -20.62 -5.64 8.10
C TYR A 314 -22.00 -5.00 8.01
N GLU A 315 -22.07 -3.69 7.76
CA GLU A 315 -23.28 -3.05 7.22
C GLU A 315 -23.42 -3.50 5.75
N TRP A 316 -24.46 -4.25 5.42
CA TRP A 316 -24.62 -4.94 4.13
C TRP A 316 -25.53 -4.18 3.17
N ASP A 317 -26.67 -3.67 3.66
CA ASP A 317 -27.69 -2.97 2.88
C ASP A 317 -28.37 -1.92 3.77
N LYS A 318 -28.78 -0.78 3.21
CA LYS A 318 -29.36 0.36 3.95
C LYS A 318 -30.76 0.67 3.46
N ARG A 319 -31.74 0.39 4.32
CA ARG A 319 -33.17 0.58 4.08
C ARG A 319 -33.70 1.74 4.89
N GLU A 320 -34.87 2.25 4.51
CA GLU A 320 -35.54 3.36 5.18
C GLU A 320 -35.77 3.10 6.68
N THR A 321 -36.10 1.86 7.03
CA THR A 321 -36.42 1.43 8.40
C THR A 321 -35.20 0.99 9.22
N GLY A 322 -34.05 0.71 8.59
CA GLY A 322 -32.87 0.17 9.27
C GLY A 322 -31.74 -0.25 8.33
N THR A 323 -30.60 -0.62 8.92
CA THR A 323 -29.47 -1.19 8.19
C THR A 323 -29.49 -2.70 8.34
N VAL A 324 -29.48 -3.44 7.23
CA VAL A 324 -29.20 -4.88 7.24
C VAL A 324 -27.73 -5.06 7.58
N ILE A 325 -27.43 -5.83 8.61
CA ILE A 325 -26.06 -6.23 8.94
C ILE A 325 -25.85 -7.69 8.60
N ARG A 326 -24.63 -8.04 8.14
CA ARG A 326 -24.18 -9.42 8.04
C ARG A 326 -23.35 -9.78 9.27
N ILE A 327 -23.78 -10.84 9.94
CA ILE A 327 -23.07 -11.55 11.01
C ILE A 327 -22.65 -12.90 10.46
N VAL A 328 -21.39 -13.26 10.60
CA VAL A 328 -20.83 -14.55 10.16
C VAL A 328 -20.28 -15.28 11.38
N THR A 329 -20.52 -16.59 11.46
CA THR A 329 -19.93 -17.47 12.48
C THR A 329 -18.92 -18.43 11.86
N SER A 330 -17.89 -18.77 12.64
CA SER A 330 -16.80 -19.65 12.25
C SER A 330 -16.84 -20.97 13.02
N TRP A 331 -15.94 -21.88 12.64
CA TRP A 331 -15.59 -23.08 13.40
C TRP A 331 -15.13 -22.79 14.85
N ALA A 332 -14.70 -21.56 15.14
CA ALA A 332 -14.18 -21.13 16.44
C ALA A 332 -15.15 -20.24 17.24
N THR A 333 -16.34 -19.92 16.71
CA THR A 333 -17.28 -19.04 17.41
C THR A 333 -17.68 -19.63 18.76
N GLU A 334 -17.38 -18.92 19.87
CA GLU A 334 -17.65 -19.44 21.21
C GLU A 334 -19.16 -19.52 21.51
N GLU A 335 -19.57 -20.62 22.17
CA GLU A 335 -20.91 -20.72 22.79
C GLU A 335 -21.09 -19.74 23.98
N THR A 336 -20.00 -19.19 24.53
CA THR A 336 -19.95 -18.50 25.83
C THR A 336 -21.09 -17.49 26.02
N PRO A 337 -22.12 -17.81 26.83
CA PRO A 337 -23.28 -16.95 26.97
C PRO A 337 -22.90 -15.65 27.70
N VAL A 338 -23.35 -14.51 27.18
CA VAL A 338 -23.03 -13.20 27.75
C VAL A 338 -23.66 -13.06 29.14
N LYS A 339 -22.82 -13.21 30.18
CA LYS A 339 -23.22 -13.33 31.58
C LYS A 339 -23.74 -12.02 32.20
N CYS A 340 -24.99 -11.66 31.92
CA CYS A 340 -26.04 -11.51 32.95
C CYS A 340 -27.40 -11.15 32.32
N ILE A 341 -28.48 -11.77 32.82
CA ILE A 341 -29.86 -11.30 32.66
C ILE A 341 -30.36 -10.91 34.06
N HIS A 342 -31.10 -9.80 34.17
CA HIS A 342 -31.60 -9.29 35.44
C HIS A 342 -33.10 -9.56 35.61
N ASP A 343 -33.48 -10.06 36.79
CA ASP A 343 -34.89 -10.29 37.18
C ASP A 343 -35.48 -9.07 37.93
N GLY A 344 -34.78 -7.93 37.95
CA GLY A 344 -35.25 -6.64 38.48
C GLY A 344 -35.05 -6.38 39.98
N GLN A 345 -34.60 -7.36 40.77
CA GLN A 345 -34.37 -7.21 42.22
C GLN A 345 -33.02 -7.80 42.67
N PRO A 346 -32.30 -7.17 43.62
CA PRO A 346 -31.15 -7.76 44.31
C PRO A 346 -31.60 -8.67 45.48
N PRO A 347 -30.82 -9.71 45.87
CA PRO A 347 -29.58 -10.17 45.24
C PRO A 347 -29.82 -11.11 44.05
N CYS A 348 -28.97 -11.03 43.03
CA CYS A 348 -29.08 -11.93 41.87
C CYS A 348 -28.80 -13.40 42.23
N ARG A 349 -29.26 -14.34 41.38
CA ARG A 349 -29.12 -15.81 41.53
C ARG A 349 -27.68 -16.34 41.69
N ARG A 350 -26.65 -15.48 41.55
CA ARG A 350 -25.24 -15.81 41.85
C ARG A 350 -24.80 -15.28 43.21
N CYS A 351 -25.17 -14.07 43.61
CA CYS A 351 -24.86 -13.53 44.95
C CYS A 351 -25.60 -14.30 46.04
N HIS A 352 -26.89 -14.63 45.82
CA HIS A 352 -27.67 -15.45 46.74
C HIS A 352 -27.03 -16.84 46.95
N ARG A 353 -26.53 -17.47 45.87
CA ARG A 353 -25.84 -18.79 45.92
C ARG A 353 -24.44 -18.75 46.54
N LEU A 354 -23.91 -17.57 46.84
CA LEU A 354 -22.61 -17.35 47.47
C LEU A 354 -22.75 -16.77 48.89
N ASN A 355 -23.97 -16.76 49.46
CA ASN A 355 -24.29 -16.15 50.76
C ASN A 355 -23.77 -14.71 50.88
N ARG A 356 -24.04 -13.88 49.86
CA ARG A 356 -23.69 -12.45 49.83
C ARG A 356 -24.94 -11.60 49.72
N ASP A 357 -25.44 -11.16 50.87
CA ASP A 357 -26.68 -10.38 50.99
C ASP A 357 -26.52 -8.96 50.40
N GLY A 358 -25.32 -8.39 50.50
CA GLY A 358 -24.95 -7.08 49.95
C GLY A 358 -24.77 -7.07 48.42
N CYS A 359 -25.83 -7.30 47.66
CA CYS A 359 -25.84 -7.11 46.20
C CYS A 359 -26.05 -5.63 45.82
N ILE A 360 -25.05 -4.81 46.13
CA ILE A 360 -25.06 -3.37 45.89
C ILE A 360 -24.91 -3.09 44.40
N LEU A 361 -25.85 -2.32 43.84
CA LEU A 361 -25.70 -1.65 42.55
C LEU A 361 -24.99 -0.31 42.76
N THR A 362 -23.85 -0.11 42.11
CA THR A 362 -23.18 1.20 41.98
C THR A 362 -22.79 1.46 40.54
N ASP A 363 -23.19 2.63 40.05
CA ASP A 363 -22.81 3.22 38.77
C ASP A 363 -21.37 3.81 38.85
N PRO A 364 -20.80 4.54 37.86
CA PRO A 364 -19.36 4.66 37.73
C PRO A 364 -18.73 5.70 38.67
N ARG A 365 -17.39 5.73 38.66
CA ARG A 365 -16.58 6.63 39.49
C ARG A 365 -16.87 8.11 39.21
N SER A 366 -17.48 8.78 40.18
CA SER A 366 -17.28 10.20 40.44
C SER A 366 -17.15 10.42 41.96
N PRO A 367 -15.99 10.84 42.50
CA PRO A 367 -15.80 10.98 43.94
C PRO A 367 -16.47 12.25 44.50
N VAL A 368 -17.22 12.12 45.59
CA VAL A 368 -17.83 13.25 46.32
C VAL A 368 -16.86 13.84 47.35
N ALA A 369 -16.91 15.16 47.53
CA ALA A 369 -15.97 15.97 48.31
C ALA A 369 -16.05 15.78 49.83
N ARG A 370 -15.07 16.33 50.57
CA ARG A 370 -15.16 16.47 52.03
C ARG A 370 -14.42 17.70 52.61
N SER A 371 -15.14 18.44 53.46
CA SER A 371 -14.68 19.46 54.42
C SER A 371 -14.25 20.84 53.89
N VAL A 372 -14.44 21.85 54.74
CA VAL A 372 -14.30 23.31 54.45
C VAL A 372 -13.39 23.96 55.49
N ARG A 373 -12.57 24.93 55.07
CA ARG A 373 -12.07 26.01 55.95
C ARG A 373 -11.85 27.32 55.17
N THR A 374 -11.73 28.42 55.89
CA THR A 374 -12.04 29.79 55.47
C THR A 374 -10.86 30.58 54.85
N PRO A 375 -11.11 31.74 54.16
CA PRO A 375 -10.27 32.19 53.04
C PRO A 375 -9.21 33.26 53.36
N ARG A 376 -8.28 33.48 52.42
CA ARG A 376 -7.47 34.72 52.30
C ARG A 376 -7.19 35.09 50.82
N ARG A 377 -6.76 36.34 50.60
CA ARG A 377 -6.73 37.08 49.31
C ARG A 377 -5.50 36.80 48.43
N GLY A 378 -5.61 37.03 47.12
CA GLY A 378 -4.54 37.68 46.32
C GLY A 378 -4.31 37.15 44.89
N SER A 379 -4.36 38.05 43.88
CA SER A 379 -3.91 37.91 42.47
C SER A 379 -4.56 36.79 41.61
N LEU A 380 -4.92 37.00 40.33
CA LEU A 380 -4.12 37.37 39.14
C LEU A 380 -3.03 36.29 38.84
N ASP A 381 -2.96 35.66 37.66
CA ASP A 381 -3.55 36.02 36.36
C ASP A 381 -3.84 34.84 35.40
N ASN A 382 -4.60 35.14 34.33
CA ASN A 382 -4.71 34.46 33.02
C ASN A 382 -4.55 32.92 32.87
N LEU A 383 -5.63 32.26 32.41
CA LEU A 383 -5.61 31.34 31.23
C LEU A 383 -7.05 31.05 30.74
N ARG A 384 -7.31 31.09 29.43
CA ARG A 384 -8.65 30.88 28.81
C ARG A 384 -8.88 29.42 28.38
N PRO A 385 -10.02 28.79 28.74
CA PRO A 385 -10.46 27.54 28.10
C PRO A 385 -10.96 27.78 26.65
N ARG A 386 -10.54 26.92 25.72
CA ARG A 386 -10.92 26.94 24.29
C ARG A 386 -12.32 26.32 24.12
N ARG A 387 -13.35 27.12 23.79
CA ARG A 387 -14.70 26.62 23.46
C ARG A 387 -14.70 25.93 22.10
N THR A 388 -14.87 24.61 22.08
CA THR A 388 -15.20 23.84 20.86
C THR A 388 -16.72 23.73 20.70
N THR A 389 -17.32 24.70 20.02
CA THR A 389 -18.73 24.62 19.60
C THR A 389 -18.86 23.71 18.39
N THR A 390 -19.44 22.52 18.57
CA THR A 390 -19.88 21.65 17.47
C THR A 390 -21.11 22.24 16.78
N THR A 391 -20.90 23.08 15.77
CA THR A 391 -21.94 23.45 14.81
C THR A 391 -22.23 22.29 13.88
N ALA A 392 -23.51 22.00 13.61
CA ALA A 392 -23.90 20.99 12.63
C ALA A 392 -23.47 21.42 11.22
N THR A 393 -22.99 20.48 10.41
CA THR A 393 -22.67 20.71 8.99
C THR A 393 -23.96 20.84 8.18
N PRO A 394 -24.16 21.93 7.41
CA PRO A 394 -25.16 21.97 6.35
C PRO A 394 -24.71 21.12 5.15
N SER A 395 -25.57 20.99 4.14
CA SER A 395 -25.22 20.48 2.83
C SER A 395 -24.01 21.24 2.23
N PRO A 396 -23.15 20.58 1.42
CA PRO A 396 -21.92 21.19 0.92
C PRO A 396 -22.23 22.36 -0.02
N THR A 397 -22.09 23.58 0.50
CA THR A 397 -22.08 24.80 -0.30
C THR A 397 -20.87 24.79 -1.22
N HIS A 398 -21.10 25.07 -2.50
CA HIS A 398 -20.05 25.16 -3.53
C HIS A 398 -18.96 26.16 -3.10
N PRO A 399 -17.71 25.71 -2.80
CA PRO A 399 -16.77 26.50 -2.00
C PRO A 399 -16.09 27.65 -2.77
N ILE A 400 -16.30 27.73 -4.09
CA ILE A 400 -15.65 28.71 -4.98
C ILE A 400 -16.56 29.90 -5.29
N THR A 401 -17.89 29.74 -5.21
CA THR A 401 -18.86 30.76 -5.67
C THR A 401 -18.88 32.05 -4.86
N ALA A 402 -18.18 32.10 -3.73
CA ALA A 402 -17.99 33.30 -2.91
C ALA A 402 -16.62 33.98 -3.11
N LEU A 403 -15.72 33.40 -3.91
CA LEU A 403 -14.36 33.91 -4.09
C LEU A 403 -14.30 34.96 -5.20
N SER A 404 -13.41 35.94 -5.03
CA SER A 404 -13.20 36.99 -6.03
C SER A 404 -12.30 36.53 -7.18
N ALA A 405 -12.45 37.13 -8.37
CA ALA A 405 -11.52 36.90 -9.47
C ALA A 405 -10.07 37.24 -9.08
N ALA A 406 -9.84 38.26 -8.25
CA ALA A 406 -8.52 38.59 -7.73
C ALA A 406 -7.94 37.48 -6.83
N THR A 407 -8.77 36.85 -5.98
CA THR A 407 -8.38 35.69 -5.17
C THR A 407 -8.00 34.50 -6.04
N LEU A 408 -8.76 34.22 -7.10
CA LEU A 408 -8.49 33.12 -8.04
C LEU A 408 -7.23 33.37 -8.89
N ILE A 409 -7.02 34.61 -9.37
CA ILE A 409 -5.80 34.99 -10.09
C ILE A 409 -4.58 34.91 -9.15
N ALA A 410 -4.70 35.34 -7.90
CA ALA A 410 -3.63 35.19 -6.90
C ALA A 410 -3.31 33.70 -6.63
N ALA A 411 -4.30 32.81 -6.62
CA ALA A 411 -4.06 31.37 -6.53
C ALA A 411 -3.31 30.82 -7.75
N CYS A 412 -3.63 31.27 -8.97
CA CYS A 412 -2.89 30.91 -10.19
C CYS A 412 -1.43 31.41 -10.13
N ASP A 413 -1.23 32.61 -9.57
CA ASP A 413 0.08 33.25 -9.44
C ASP A 413 0.94 32.62 -8.33
N ILE A 414 0.33 32.04 -7.29
CA ILE A 414 0.96 31.16 -6.30
C ILE A 414 1.31 29.81 -6.94
N TYR A 415 0.39 29.20 -7.69
CA TYR A 415 0.59 27.87 -8.27
C TYR A 415 1.84 27.79 -9.14
N ARG A 416 1.93 28.66 -10.15
CA ARG A 416 3.04 28.66 -11.13
C ARG A 416 4.41 28.92 -10.50
N LYS A 417 4.46 29.54 -9.31
CA LYS A 417 5.69 29.80 -8.55
C LYS A 417 6.02 28.65 -7.60
N LYS A 418 5.07 28.19 -6.78
CA LYS A 418 5.32 27.16 -5.75
C LYS A 418 5.34 25.73 -6.28
N PHE A 419 4.77 25.45 -7.45
CA PHE A 419 4.68 24.10 -8.01
C PHE A 419 5.19 24.03 -9.46
N PRO A 420 6.45 24.43 -9.74
CA PRO A 420 6.93 24.62 -11.10
C PRO A 420 7.04 23.31 -11.91
N VAL A 421 7.21 22.15 -11.24
CA VAL A 421 7.25 20.81 -11.87
C VAL A 421 5.91 20.40 -12.48
N VAL A 422 4.80 20.91 -11.95
CA VAL A 422 3.45 20.66 -12.48
C VAL A 422 2.88 21.85 -13.28
N ASN A 423 3.74 22.76 -13.76
CA ASN A 423 3.30 23.99 -14.44
C ASN A 423 2.86 23.77 -15.91
N PHE A 424 1.67 23.21 -16.09
CA PHE A 424 0.98 23.09 -17.39
C PHE A 424 0.04 24.27 -17.74
N LEU A 425 0.00 25.32 -16.91
CA LEU A 425 -0.96 26.42 -17.06
C LEU A 425 -0.52 27.41 -18.15
N HIS A 426 -1.36 27.64 -19.16
CA HIS A 426 -1.21 28.82 -20.01
C HIS A 426 -1.74 30.06 -19.27
N TYR A 427 -0.88 30.65 -18.43
CA TYR A 427 -1.24 31.73 -17.52
C TYR A 427 -1.97 32.92 -18.19
N PRO A 428 -1.58 33.42 -19.38
CA PRO A 428 -2.27 34.54 -20.04
C PRO A 428 -3.74 34.26 -20.38
N SER A 429 -4.08 33.04 -20.81
CA SER A 429 -5.47 32.65 -21.08
C SER A 429 -6.26 32.56 -19.77
N LEU A 430 -5.71 31.84 -18.79
CA LEU A 430 -6.41 31.58 -17.53
C LEU A 430 -6.74 32.87 -16.76
N ILE A 431 -5.84 33.86 -16.76
CA ILE A 431 -6.15 35.17 -16.14
C ILE A 431 -7.16 36.00 -16.96
N ALA A 432 -7.21 35.85 -18.29
CA ALA A 432 -8.20 36.51 -19.13
C ALA A 432 -9.60 35.94 -18.87
N ASP A 433 -9.73 34.62 -18.87
CA ASP A 433 -10.98 33.91 -18.57
C ASP A 433 -11.52 34.30 -17.18
N LEU A 434 -10.67 34.23 -16.14
CA LEU A 434 -11.01 34.65 -14.78
C LEU A 434 -11.37 36.14 -14.66
N SER A 435 -10.75 37.01 -15.46
CA SER A 435 -11.04 38.45 -15.46
C SER A 435 -12.35 38.80 -16.18
N HIS A 436 -12.77 38.00 -17.16
CA HIS A 436 -14.04 38.17 -17.86
C HIS A 436 -15.21 37.55 -17.08
N HIS A 437 -15.09 36.29 -16.66
CA HIS A 437 -16.07 35.64 -15.78
C HIS A 437 -15.46 34.44 -15.04
N ALA A 438 -15.53 34.45 -13.71
CA ALA A 438 -15.00 33.36 -12.89
C ALA A 438 -15.66 31.98 -13.14
N SER A 439 -16.82 31.93 -13.81
CA SER A 439 -17.48 30.69 -14.24
C SER A 439 -17.08 30.21 -15.65
N ALA A 440 -16.16 30.89 -16.34
CA ALA A 440 -15.59 30.43 -17.61
C ALA A 440 -14.58 29.28 -17.40
N VAL A 441 -13.93 29.24 -16.22
CA VAL A 441 -13.14 28.12 -15.74
C VAL A 441 -14.04 27.28 -14.83
N GLU A 442 -14.20 25.98 -15.08
CA GLU A 442 -15.12 25.20 -14.24
C GLU A 442 -14.58 24.95 -12.79
N PRO A 443 -15.46 24.56 -11.85
CA PRO A 443 -15.13 24.58 -10.42
C PRO A 443 -14.14 23.52 -9.93
N VAL A 444 -14.15 22.29 -10.46
CA VAL A 444 -13.33 21.19 -9.91
C VAL A 444 -11.82 21.45 -10.04
N PHE A 445 -11.40 22.13 -11.11
CA PHE A 445 -10.02 22.60 -11.31
C PHE A 445 -9.67 23.77 -10.38
N LEU A 446 -10.57 24.74 -10.22
CA LEU A 446 -10.34 25.85 -9.27
C LEU A 446 -10.23 25.32 -7.83
N ALA A 447 -10.98 24.28 -7.47
CA ALA A 447 -10.84 23.59 -6.20
C ALA A 447 -9.50 22.83 -6.09
N ALA A 448 -9.09 22.10 -7.13
CA ALA A 448 -7.80 21.41 -7.14
C ALA A 448 -6.59 22.37 -7.07
N LEU A 449 -6.70 23.53 -7.72
CA LEU A 449 -5.74 24.64 -7.63
C LEU A 449 -5.70 25.20 -6.20
N LEU A 450 -6.86 25.48 -5.61
CA LEU A 450 -6.96 26.05 -4.26
C LEU A 450 -6.56 25.06 -3.15
N SER A 451 -6.76 23.75 -3.31
CA SER A 451 -6.24 22.75 -2.36
C SER A 451 -4.72 22.77 -2.28
N LEU A 452 -4.04 23.10 -3.38
CA LEU A 452 -2.60 23.30 -3.39
C LEU A 452 -2.20 24.70 -2.87
N CYS A 453 -2.90 25.75 -3.27
CA CYS A 453 -2.45 27.14 -3.10
C CYS A 453 -2.90 27.81 -1.79
N ALA A 454 -4.06 27.47 -1.22
CA ALA A 454 -4.65 28.20 -0.09
C ALA A 454 -3.73 28.27 1.15
N ARG A 455 -2.92 27.22 1.39
CA ARG A 455 -1.89 27.17 2.46
C ARG A 455 -0.80 28.27 2.36
N PHE A 456 -0.63 28.90 1.20
CA PHE A 456 0.35 29.97 0.96
C PHE A 456 -0.29 31.36 0.81
N MET A 457 -1.60 31.47 1.05
CA MET A 457 -2.37 32.69 0.83
C MET A 457 -2.88 33.26 2.16
N THR A 458 -2.96 34.58 2.26
CA THR A 458 -3.42 35.31 3.47
C THR A 458 -4.83 35.88 3.34
N ASP A 459 -5.55 35.52 2.28
CA ASP A 459 -6.93 35.98 2.02
C ASP A 459 -7.92 35.29 3.01
N PRO A 460 -8.60 36.04 3.89
CA PRO A 460 -9.49 35.48 4.91
C PRO A 460 -10.82 34.97 4.35
N SER A 461 -11.09 35.11 3.05
CA SER A 461 -12.23 34.47 2.37
C SER A 461 -12.00 33.00 2.03
N LEU A 462 -10.76 32.52 2.09
CA LEU A 462 -10.40 31.15 1.77
C LEU A 462 -10.80 30.17 2.86
N ALA A 463 -11.36 29.03 2.44
CA ALA A 463 -11.54 27.86 3.29
C ALA A 463 -10.19 27.12 3.47
N PRO A 464 -10.05 26.25 4.49
CA PRO A 464 -8.89 25.37 4.60
C PRO A 464 -8.75 24.47 3.37
N SER A 465 -7.51 24.18 2.94
CA SER A 465 -7.20 23.43 1.71
C SER A 465 -8.00 22.13 1.54
N GLU A 466 -8.24 21.38 2.61
CA GLU A 466 -9.03 20.13 2.59
C GLU A 466 -10.49 20.34 2.15
N THR A 467 -11.06 21.54 2.35
CA THR A 467 -12.41 21.88 1.89
C THR A 467 -12.48 21.91 0.36
N TYR A 468 -11.46 22.47 -0.27
CA TYR A 468 -11.33 22.46 -1.73
C TYR A 468 -10.95 21.06 -2.24
N ALA A 469 -10.07 20.34 -1.54
CA ALA A 469 -9.70 18.98 -1.88
C ALA A 469 -10.89 18.01 -1.83
N GLU A 470 -11.72 18.07 -0.79
CA GLU A 470 -12.92 17.22 -0.64
C GLU A 470 -13.95 17.49 -1.76
N TYR A 471 -14.18 18.78 -2.08
CA TYR A 471 -15.03 19.15 -3.21
C TYR A 471 -14.46 18.62 -4.54
N ALA A 472 -13.16 18.81 -4.79
CA ALA A 472 -12.50 18.32 -6.00
C ALA A 472 -12.54 16.79 -6.09
N ARG A 473 -12.19 16.06 -5.02
CA ARG A 473 -12.28 14.60 -4.94
C ARG A 473 -13.70 14.10 -5.21
N THR A 474 -14.72 14.77 -4.67
CA THR A 474 -16.14 14.44 -4.93
C THR A 474 -16.48 14.60 -6.41
N GLN A 475 -16.16 15.75 -7.02
CA GLN A 475 -16.45 16.00 -8.44
C GLN A 475 -15.65 15.06 -9.36
N LEU A 476 -14.37 14.82 -9.08
CA LEU A 476 -13.54 13.89 -9.86
C LEU A 476 -14.03 12.44 -9.75
N ALA A 477 -14.52 12.00 -8.59
CA ALA A 477 -15.09 10.66 -8.43
C ALA A 477 -16.37 10.46 -9.26
N HIS A 478 -17.24 11.46 -9.34
CA HIS A 478 -18.43 11.41 -10.21
C HIS A 478 -18.08 11.40 -11.71
N ARG A 479 -16.98 12.07 -12.09
CA ARG A 479 -16.55 12.24 -13.49
C ARG A 479 -15.44 11.26 -13.92
N ALA A 480 -15.09 10.29 -13.07
CA ALA A 480 -13.98 9.35 -13.27
C ALA A 480 -14.09 8.47 -14.53
N PHE A 481 -15.32 8.31 -15.05
CA PHE A 481 -15.64 7.51 -16.23
C PHE A 481 -16.28 8.34 -17.36
N GLU A 482 -16.17 9.67 -17.32
CA GLU A 482 -16.49 10.54 -18.46
C GLU A 482 -15.43 10.41 -19.58
N ALA A 483 -15.73 10.99 -20.74
CA ALA A 483 -14.72 11.16 -21.79
C ALA A 483 -13.52 11.98 -21.26
N PRO A 484 -12.29 11.63 -21.66
CA PRO A 484 -11.10 12.30 -21.14
C PRO A 484 -11.12 13.79 -21.50
N SER A 485 -10.73 14.63 -20.54
CA SER A 485 -10.66 16.09 -20.69
C SER A 485 -9.35 16.59 -20.09
N LEU A 486 -8.67 17.49 -20.81
CA LEU A 486 -7.40 18.09 -20.39
C LEU A 486 -7.53 18.71 -18.99
N TYR A 487 -8.62 19.43 -18.78
CA TYR A 487 -8.97 20.07 -17.53
C TYR A 487 -9.24 19.07 -16.37
N LEU A 488 -9.78 17.87 -16.66
CA LEU A 488 -9.92 16.79 -15.67
C LEU A 488 -8.57 16.16 -15.34
N ALA A 489 -7.73 15.88 -16.35
CA ALA A 489 -6.36 15.37 -16.14
C ALA A 489 -5.52 16.35 -15.30
N GLN A 490 -5.59 17.65 -15.60
CA GLN A 490 -4.93 18.70 -14.83
C GLN A 490 -5.43 18.79 -13.39
N SER A 491 -6.74 18.64 -13.17
CA SER A 491 -7.33 18.57 -11.82
C SER A 491 -6.83 17.34 -11.04
N LEU A 492 -6.66 16.20 -11.70
CA LEU A 492 -6.13 14.97 -11.12
C LEU A 492 -4.65 15.09 -10.74
N VAL A 493 -3.79 15.70 -11.58
CA VAL A 493 -2.38 15.99 -11.24
C VAL A 493 -2.27 16.88 -9.99
N MET A 494 -3.12 17.89 -9.89
CA MET A 494 -3.14 18.79 -8.74
C MET A 494 -3.60 18.10 -7.44
N ILE A 495 -4.66 17.29 -7.50
CA ILE A 495 -5.14 16.52 -6.34
C ILE A 495 -4.18 15.39 -5.96
N SER A 496 -3.49 14.79 -6.93
CA SER A 496 -2.42 13.82 -6.68
C SER A 496 -1.30 14.43 -5.82
N LEU A 497 -0.77 15.59 -6.23
CA LEU A 497 0.26 16.32 -5.48
C LEU A 497 -0.22 16.72 -4.07
N TYR A 498 -1.50 17.07 -3.94
CA TYR A 498 -2.12 17.41 -2.66
C TYR A 498 -2.21 16.19 -1.71
N GLU A 499 -2.72 15.05 -2.19
CA GLU A 499 -2.86 13.85 -1.36
C GLU A 499 -1.47 13.28 -0.97
N TRP A 500 -0.44 13.43 -1.81
CA TRP A 500 0.95 13.08 -1.44
C TRP A 500 1.47 13.94 -0.30
N GLY A 501 1.37 15.27 -0.43
CA GLY A 501 1.79 16.21 0.62
C GLY A 501 1.00 16.09 1.93
N SER A 502 -0.23 15.55 1.87
CA SER A 502 -1.03 15.20 3.04
C SER A 502 -0.81 13.77 3.57
N GLY A 503 0.26 13.08 3.19
CA GLY A 503 0.56 11.74 3.72
C GLY A 503 -0.45 10.65 3.30
N ARG A 504 -1.19 10.86 2.20
CA ARG A 504 -2.18 9.93 1.62
C ARG A 504 -1.75 9.37 0.24
N PRO A 505 -0.49 8.93 0.05
CA PRO A 505 0.10 8.80 -1.27
C PRO A 505 -0.41 7.62 -2.12
N TYR A 506 -1.09 6.62 -1.54
CA TYR A 506 -1.84 5.63 -2.34
C TYR A 506 -2.96 6.30 -3.17
N ARG A 507 -3.62 7.32 -2.62
CA ARG A 507 -4.60 8.12 -3.38
C ARG A 507 -3.92 8.97 -4.44
N ALA A 508 -2.76 9.54 -4.13
CA ALA A 508 -1.95 10.27 -5.10
C ALA A 508 -1.60 9.39 -6.31
N TRP A 509 -1.08 8.19 -6.08
CA TRP A 509 -0.76 7.22 -7.14
C TRP A 509 -1.98 6.89 -8.01
N MET A 510 -3.14 6.64 -7.41
CA MET A 510 -4.39 6.41 -8.17
C MET A 510 -4.82 7.62 -9.01
N TYR A 511 -4.77 8.84 -8.46
CA TYR A 511 -5.09 10.05 -9.22
C TYR A 511 -4.07 10.35 -10.32
N SER A 512 -2.77 10.08 -10.10
CA SER A 512 -1.70 10.17 -11.10
C SER A 512 -1.92 9.19 -12.27
N GLY A 513 -2.28 7.94 -11.97
CA GLY A 513 -2.63 6.94 -12.98
C GLY A 513 -3.84 7.35 -13.82
N MET A 514 -4.92 7.85 -13.17
CA MET A 514 -6.09 8.38 -13.88
C MET A 514 -5.74 9.57 -14.79
N ALA A 515 -4.92 10.51 -14.31
CA ALA A 515 -4.45 11.65 -15.11
C ALA A 515 -3.65 11.16 -16.34
N THR A 516 -2.76 10.19 -16.14
CA THR A 516 -1.90 9.59 -17.17
C THR A 516 -2.72 8.96 -18.30
N TYR A 517 -3.74 8.15 -17.98
CA TYR A 517 -4.60 7.56 -19.01
C TYR A 517 -5.44 8.60 -19.76
N MET A 518 -5.97 9.62 -19.06
CA MET A 518 -6.70 10.71 -19.72
C MET A 518 -5.80 11.48 -20.70
N ILE A 519 -4.59 11.85 -20.29
CA ILE A 519 -3.70 12.67 -21.12
C ILE A 519 -3.10 11.88 -22.29
N GLN A 520 -2.81 10.58 -22.13
CA GLN A 520 -2.42 9.69 -23.24
C GLN A 520 -3.51 9.63 -24.33
N SER A 521 -4.78 9.48 -23.93
CA SER A 521 -5.90 9.42 -24.89
C SER A 521 -6.12 10.74 -25.63
N LEU A 522 -5.87 11.88 -24.97
CA LEU A 522 -5.98 13.20 -25.56
C LEU A 522 -4.83 13.52 -26.51
N LEU A 523 -3.58 13.23 -26.11
CA LEU A 523 -2.40 13.44 -26.95
C LEU A 523 -2.50 12.64 -28.24
N LYS A 524 -2.86 11.35 -28.19
CA LYS A 524 -3.07 10.54 -29.41
C LYS A 524 -4.00 11.25 -30.41
N THR A 525 -5.13 11.76 -29.92
CA THR A 525 -6.13 12.44 -30.77
C THR A 525 -5.59 13.75 -31.35
N ALA A 526 -4.74 14.46 -30.60
CA ALA A 526 -4.12 15.70 -31.04
C ALA A 526 -2.94 15.48 -32.00
N ASP A 527 -2.12 14.44 -31.78
CA ASP A 527 -1.03 14.02 -32.66
C ASP A 527 -1.58 13.54 -34.01
N ASP A 528 -2.60 12.66 -33.99
CA ASP A 528 -3.36 12.23 -35.19
C ASP A 528 -3.87 13.44 -36.00
N THR A 529 -4.27 14.53 -35.31
CA THR A 529 -4.75 15.77 -35.94
C THR A 529 -3.61 16.63 -36.47
N MET A 530 -2.49 16.75 -35.74
CA MET A 530 -1.33 17.56 -36.14
C MET A 530 -0.55 16.97 -37.33
N GLU A 531 -0.48 15.65 -37.45
CA GLU A 531 0.09 15.00 -38.64
C GLU A 531 -0.74 15.29 -39.90
N GLN A 532 -2.07 15.34 -39.77
CA GLN A 532 -2.99 15.63 -40.88
C GLN A 532 -3.05 17.12 -41.22
N GLN A 533 -2.99 18.01 -40.23
CA GLN A 533 -3.13 19.46 -40.38
C GLN A 533 -2.23 20.23 -39.40
N PRO A 534 -1.01 20.65 -39.80
CA PRO A 534 -0.11 21.39 -38.92
C PRO A 534 -0.69 22.78 -38.57
N PRO A 535 -0.86 23.12 -37.26
CA PRO A 535 -1.63 24.29 -36.83
C PRO A 535 -0.91 25.61 -37.07
N GLN A 536 -1.41 26.39 -38.04
CA GLN A 536 -0.91 27.74 -38.34
C GLN A 536 -1.35 28.79 -37.30
N ASP A 537 -2.44 28.55 -36.57
CA ASP A 537 -2.97 29.41 -35.51
C ASP A 537 -2.21 29.27 -34.17
N PRO A 538 -1.83 30.38 -33.50
CA PRO A 538 -1.28 30.36 -32.14
C PRO A 538 -2.14 29.64 -31.08
N LEU A 539 -3.48 29.75 -31.12
CA LEU A 539 -4.32 29.17 -30.06
C LEU A 539 -4.25 27.64 -30.07
N HIS A 540 -4.36 27.01 -31.23
CA HIS A 540 -4.16 25.56 -31.37
C HIS A 540 -2.78 25.08 -30.87
N ARG A 541 -1.71 25.86 -31.11
CA ARG A 541 -0.37 25.53 -30.60
C ARG A 541 -0.27 25.64 -29.07
N ILE A 542 -0.95 26.61 -28.46
CA ILE A 542 -1.04 26.76 -27.00
C ILE A 542 -1.77 25.55 -26.40
N THR A 543 -2.93 25.15 -26.94
CA THR A 543 -3.68 24.00 -26.46
C THR A 543 -2.89 22.70 -26.59
N TYR A 544 -2.15 22.49 -27.68
CA TYR A 544 -1.26 21.34 -27.82
C TYR A 544 -0.09 21.36 -26.82
N GLU A 545 0.53 22.52 -26.58
CA GLU A 545 1.58 22.62 -25.56
C GLU A 545 1.04 22.39 -24.14
N GLN A 546 -0.21 22.76 -23.84
CA GLN A 546 -0.85 22.36 -22.57
C GLN A 546 -1.03 20.84 -22.45
N LEU A 547 -1.33 20.12 -23.55
CA LEU A 547 -1.39 18.66 -23.55
C LEU A 547 -0.01 18.06 -23.26
N VAL A 548 1.01 18.49 -24.01
CA VAL A 548 2.41 18.06 -23.85
C VAL A 548 2.91 18.32 -22.43
N ARG A 549 2.69 19.52 -21.89
CA ARG A 549 3.09 19.87 -20.52
C ARG A 549 2.37 19.03 -19.48
N THR A 550 1.04 18.88 -19.58
CA THR A 550 0.28 18.03 -18.65
C THR A 550 0.80 16.59 -18.64
N TYR A 551 1.18 16.04 -19.79
CA TYR A 551 1.79 14.71 -19.90
C TYR A 551 3.15 14.63 -19.17
N TRP A 552 4.04 15.60 -19.38
CA TRP A 552 5.34 15.61 -18.69
C TRP A 552 5.25 15.93 -17.20
N CYS A 553 4.20 16.64 -16.76
CA CYS A 553 3.86 16.77 -15.35
C CYS A 553 3.36 15.45 -14.75
N CYS A 554 2.58 14.65 -15.49
CA CYS A 554 2.23 13.28 -15.08
C CYS A 554 3.48 12.38 -14.98
N PHE A 555 4.40 12.47 -15.94
CA PHE A 555 5.67 11.74 -15.91
C PHE A 555 6.52 12.10 -14.68
N ALA A 556 6.75 13.39 -14.43
CA ALA A 556 7.52 13.84 -13.27
C ALA A 556 6.86 13.39 -11.95
N GLN A 557 5.53 13.41 -11.89
CA GLN A 557 4.77 12.94 -10.73
C GLN A 557 4.80 11.40 -10.56
N ASP A 558 4.83 10.63 -11.65
CA ASP A 558 5.06 9.17 -11.59
C ASP A 558 6.46 8.85 -11.06
N CYS A 559 7.48 9.63 -11.43
CA CYS A 559 8.83 9.53 -10.85
C CYS A 559 8.89 9.96 -9.37
N GLU A 560 8.23 11.05 -8.98
CA GLU A 560 8.15 11.49 -7.57
C GLU A 560 7.42 10.44 -6.69
N LEU A 561 6.33 9.84 -7.19
CA LEU A 561 5.54 8.86 -6.43
C LEU A 561 6.14 7.45 -6.42
N SER A 562 6.76 7.00 -7.52
CA SER A 562 7.41 5.68 -7.58
C SER A 562 8.71 5.59 -6.78
N SER A 563 9.13 6.69 -6.14
CA SER A 563 10.39 6.80 -5.37
C SER A 563 10.45 5.91 -4.12
N GLY A 564 9.30 5.52 -3.53
CA GLY A 564 9.25 4.92 -2.19
C GLY A 564 9.13 3.40 -2.08
N ALA A 565 8.91 2.65 -3.17
CA ALA A 565 8.62 1.21 -3.08
C ALA A 565 8.95 0.41 -4.35
N ARG A 566 8.75 -0.92 -4.33
CA ARG A 566 8.74 -1.80 -5.53
C ARG A 566 7.49 -1.53 -6.41
N GLN A 567 7.28 -0.30 -6.87
CA GLN A 567 6.30 0.02 -7.89
C GLN A 567 6.97 0.02 -9.27
N HIS A 568 6.25 -0.43 -10.30
CA HIS A 568 6.68 -0.28 -11.69
C HIS A 568 6.19 1.08 -12.19
N PHE A 569 7.08 1.83 -12.86
CA PHE A 569 6.71 3.10 -13.50
C PHE A 569 5.58 2.88 -14.51
N ALA A 570 4.57 3.76 -14.49
CA ALA A 570 3.54 3.79 -15.51
C ALA A 570 4.07 4.33 -16.85
N LEU A 571 5.14 5.14 -16.81
CA LEU A 571 5.77 5.76 -17.98
C LEU A 571 7.29 5.51 -18.00
N SER A 572 7.84 5.24 -19.19
CA SER A 572 9.25 4.90 -19.40
C SER A 572 9.90 5.90 -20.36
N PHE A 573 10.77 6.79 -19.87
CA PHE A 573 11.29 7.95 -20.62
C PHE A 573 11.83 7.59 -22.02
N ARG A 574 12.48 6.43 -22.15
CA ARG A 574 13.09 5.93 -23.40
C ARG A 574 12.09 5.35 -24.41
N GLN A 575 10.80 5.26 -24.05
CA GLN A 575 9.72 4.72 -24.87
C GLN A 575 8.62 5.77 -25.16
N ILE A 576 8.86 7.04 -24.80
CA ILE A 576 7.93 8.14 -25.00
C ILE A 576 8.13 8.77 -26.38
N SER A 577 7.08 8.73 -27.21
CA SER A 577 7.02 9.42 -28.51
C SER A 577 6.54 10.87 -28.43
N VAL A 578 6.18 11.36 -27.23
CA VAL A 578 5.74 12.73 -26.98
C VAL A 578 6.97 13.66 -26.98
N PRO A 579 6.95 14.80 -27.69
CA PRO A 579 8.05 15.78 -27.63
C PRO A 579 8.18 16.40 -26.24
N LEU A 580 9.39 16.81 -25.86
CA LEU A 580 9.62 17.57 -24.62
C LEU A 580 8.99 18.98 -24.70
N PRO A 581 8.67 19.63 -23.55
CA PRO A 581 8.10 20.96 -23.52
C PRO A 581 8.94 22.01 -24.27
N ILE A 582 8.25 22.98 -24.89
CA ILE A 582 8.89 24.18 -25.42
C ILE A 582 9.17 25.17 -24.29
N SER A 583 9.90 26.25 -24.58
CA SER A 583 10.25 27.21 -23.53
C SER A 583 9.02 27.98 -23.02
N ASP A 584 9.06 28.45 -21.78
CA ASP A 584 7.96 29.20 -21.15
C ASP A 584 7.63 30.48 -21.94
N SER A 585 8.63 31.15 -22.50
CA SER A 585 8.42 32.30 -23.38
C SER A 585 7.80 31.94 -24.75
N ASP A 586 8.17 30.81 -25.37
CA ASP A 586 7.56 30.38 -26.63
C ASP A 586 6.11 29.89 -26.43
N PHE A 587 5.84 29.22 -25.30
CA PHE A 587 4.50 28.81 -24.86
C PHE A 587 3.59 30.03 -24.59
N THR A 588 4.06 30.98 -23.78
CA THR A 588 3.32 32.21 -23.39
C THR A 588 2.88 33.07 -24.58
N PHE A 589 3.59 32.99 -25.70
CA PHE A 589 3.29 33.75 -26.92
C PHE A 589 2.83 32.88 -28.11
N GLY A 590 2.52 31.60 -27.88
CA GLY A 590 1.99 30.69 -28.91
C GLY A 590 2.86 30.54 -30.17
N LYS A 591 4.19 30.67 -30.02
CA LYS A 591 5.13 30.67 -31.15
C LYS A 591 5.30 29.27 -31.74
N ALA A 592 5.67 29.22 -33.02
CA ALA A 592 6.18 28.00 -33.65
C ALA A 592 7.70 27.91 -33.41
N THR A 593 8.16 26.80 -32.86
CA THR A 593 9.54 26.60 -32.41
C THR A 593 9.93 25.12 -32.56
N PRO A 594 11.20 24.77 -32.85
CA PRO A 594 11.62 23.36 -32.91
C PRO A 594 11.41 22.66 -31.56
N ARG A 595 10.79 21.48 -31.61
CA ARG A 595 10.60 20.59 -30.46
C ARG A 595 11.80 19.66 -30.32
N LEU A 596 12.21 19.42 -29.08
CA LEU A 596 13.26 18.45 -28.72
C LEU A 596 12.59 17.12 -28.35
N MET A 597 13.05 16.00 -28.90
CA MET A 597 12.54 14.67 -28.50
C MET A 597 13.30 14.13 -27.28
N PRO A 598 12.70 13.24 -26.46
CA PRO A 598 13.39 12.59 -25.34
C PRO A 598 14.69 11.87 -25.72
N ALA A 599 14.72 11.24 -26.91
CA ALA A 599 15.92 10.59 -27.45
C ALA A 599 17.03 11.57 -27.87
N ASP A 600 16.65 12.78 -28.29
CA ASP A 600 17.56 13.82 -28.78
C ASP A 600 18.16 14.67 -27.65
N MET A 601 17.79 14.43 -26.39
CA MET A 601 18.30 15.20 -25.23
C MET A 601 19.69 14.71 -24.80
N ASN A 602 20.67 14.89 -25.68
CA ASN A 602 22.06 14.44 -25.57
C ASN A 602 23.04 15.43 -26.25
N ARG A 603 24.36 15.27 -26.05
CA ARG A 603 25.42 16.17 -26.58
C ARG A 603 25.47 16.28 -28.11
N GLY A 604 24.85 15.37 -28.86
CA GLY A 604 24.76 15.42 -30.32
C GLY A 604 23.70 16.36 -30.88
N SER A 605 22.76 16.85 -30.06
CA SER A 605 21.64 17.68 -30.50
C SER A 605 21.87 19.17 -30.23
N PRO A 606 21.88 20.03 -31.27
CA PRO A 606 21.95 21.49 -31.08
C PRO A 606 20.78 22.06 -30.27
N LEU A 607 19.63 21.39 -30.25
CA LEU A 607 18.44 21.80 -29.48
C LEU A 607 18.53 21.44 -27.98
N ALA A 608 19.52 20.61 -27.60
CA ALA A 608 19.80 20.22 -26.22
C ALA A 608 20.98 21.00 -25.59
N MET A 609 21.63 21.90 -26.34
CA MET A 609 22.75 22.71 -25.86
C MET A 609 22.28 23.97 -25.12
N ASN A 610 23.00 24.34 -24.05
CA ASN A 610 22.81 25.58 -23.28
C ASN A 610 21.35 25.80 -22.84
N LEU A 611 20.72 24.76 -22.29
CA LEU A 611 19.35 24.82 -21.78
C LEU A 611 19.28 25.78 -20.58
N SER A 612 18.68 26.94 -20.81
CA SER A 612 18.47 27.98 -19.79
C SER A 612 17.18 27.77 -19.00
N ILE A 613 16.95 28.60 -17.98
CA ILE A 613 15.78 28.52 -17.09
C ILE A 613 14.43 28.61 -17.83
N ASP A 614 14.39 29.24 -19.02
CA ASP A 614 13.18 29.30 -19.88
C ASP A 614 12.75 27.92 -20.39
N ARG A 615 13.65 26.91 -20.39
CA ARG A 615 13.33 25.48 -20.64
C ARG A 615 13.35 24.64 -19.36
N GLY A 616 13.21 25.25 -18.18
CA GLY A 616 13.40 24.59 -16.89
C GLY A 616 12.51 23.38 -16.61
N LEU A 617 11.27 23.34 -17.14
CA LEU A 617 10.42 22.15 -17.06
C LEU A 617 11.06 20.95 -17.78
N THR A 618 11.57 21.14 -19.00
CA THR A 618 12.30 20.12 -19.76
C THR A 618 13.57 19.65 -19.03
N ILE A 619 14.28 20.58 -18.38
CA ILE A 619 15.47 20.25 -17.58
C ILE A 619 15.08 19.36 -16.38
N VAL A 620 14.11 19.78 -15.55
CA VAL A 620 13.77 19.07 -14.32
C VAL A 620 13.11 17.71 -14.60
N THR A 621 12.26 17.60 -15.62
CA THR A 621 11.63 16.35 -16.04
C THR A 621 12.66 15.30 -16.49
N ARG A 622 13.71 15.68 -17.23
CA ARG A 622 14.82 14.76 -17.57
C ARG A 622 15.63 14.38 -16.32
N GLY A 623 15.83 15.31 -15.39
CA GLY A 623 16.46 15.05 -14.10
C GLY A 623 15.73 13.98 -13.29
N PHE A 624 14.39 14.00 -13.29
CA PHE A 624 13.57 13.01 -12.58
C PHE A 624 13.69 11.57 -13.13
N ASP A 625 13.82 11.36 -14.45
CA ASP A 625 14.14 10.02 -15.01
C ASP A 625 15.46 9.49 -14.44
N ILE A 626 16.50 10.32 -14.47
CA ILE A 626 17.85 9.93 -14.05
C ILE A 626 17.86 9.68 -12.53
N PHE A 627 17.25 10.57 -11.74
CA PHE A 627 17.12 10.45 -10.29
C PHE A 627 16.38 9.16 -9.89
N VAL A 628 15.21 8.88 -10.48
CA VAL A 628 14.42 7.71 -10.07
C VAL A 628 15.09 6.38 -10.46
N ARG A 629 15.90 6.38 -11.54
CA ARG A 629 16.74 5.23 -11.92
C ARG A 629 17.94 5.04 -10.99
N ILE A 630 18.58 6.13 -10.54
CA ILE A 630 19.62 6.10 -9.50
C ILE A 630 19.08 5.58 -8.17
N LEU A 631 17.91 6.09 -7.77
CA LEU A 631 17.21 5.69 -6.56
C LEU A 631 16.86 4.20 -6.59
N ARG A 632 16.38 3.69 -7.74
CA ARG A 632 16.14 2.25 -7.92
C ARG A 632 17.44 1.44 -7.81
N PHE A 633 18.50 1.86 -8.49
CA PHE A 633 19.82 1.22 -8.40
C PHE A 633 20.35 1.15 -6.95
N ALA A 634 20.36 2.25 -6.20
CA ALA A 634 20.80 2.27 -4.80
C ALA A 634 19.92 1.40 -3.86
N ASN A 635 18.65 1.19 -4.21
CA ASN A 635 17.73 0.29 -3.51
C ASN A 635 17.87 -1.20 -3.95
N GLU A 636 18.43 -1.45 -5.13
CA GLU A 636 18.72 -2.77 -5.69
C GLU A 636 20.11 -3.27 -5.20
N SER A 637 21.16 -2.44 -5.32
CA SER A 637 22.52 -2.71 -4.83
C SER A 637 22.56 -3.13 -3.35
N ARG A 638 21.85 -2.41 -2.47
CA ARG A 638 21.78 -2.75 -1.03
C ARG A 638 21.19 -4.14 -0.75
N ARG A 639 20.27 -4.62 -1.60
CA ARG A 639 19.69 -5.99 -1.51
C ARG A 639 20.62 -7.02 -2.17
N GLY A 640 21.40 -6.60 -3.17
CA GLY A 640 22.31 -7.41 -3.99
C GLY A 640 23.59 -7.91 -3.32
N ARG A 641 23.66 -8.00 -1.97
CA ARG A 641 24.76 -8.71 -1.27
C ARG A 641 24.80 -10.23 -1.55
N ALA A 642 23.89 -10.74 -2.39
CA ALA A 642 23.97 -12.06 -2.99
C ALA A 642 23.80 -12.01 -4.52
N GLN A 643 24.53 -12.91 -5.21
CA GLN A 643 24.39 -13.31 -6.63
C GLN A 643 24.86 -12.35 -7.74
N GLY A 644 24.97 -11.03 -7.52
CA GLY A 644 25.57 -10.11 -8.51
C GLY A 644 27.11 -10.12 -8.52
N SER A 645 27.76 -9.86 -9.67
CA SER A 645 29.20 -9.57 -9.70
C SER A 645 29.46 -8.07 -9.53
N ALA A 646 30.46 -7.71 -8.70
CA ALA A 646 30.77 -6.32 -8.37
C ALA A 646 31.05 -5.44 -9.61
N TYR A 647 31.62 -6.05 -10.66
CA TYR A 647 31.89 -5.41 -11.95
C TYR A 647 30.60 -4.92 -12.66
N SER A 648 29.48 -5.63 -12.50
CA SER A 648 28.19 -5.21 -13.10
C SER A 648 27.59 -3.99 -12.38
N SER A 649 27.69 -3.96 -11.05
CA SER A 649 27.24 -2.81 -10.25
C SER A 649 28.06 -1.55 -10.56
N LEU A 650 29.40 -1.66 -10.57
CA LEU A 650 30.29 -0.54 -10.91
C LEU A 650 29.98 0.06 -12.28
N ARG A 651 29.82 -0.78 -13.31
CA ARG A 651 29.46 -0.33 -14.67
C ARG A 651 28.09 0.37 -14.72
N THR A 652 27.16 -0.05 -13.87
CA THR A 652 25.82 0.57 -13.76
C THR A 652 25.92 1.94 -13.08
N TRP A 653 26.72 2.05 -12.02
CA TRP A 653 27.06 3.32 -11.36
C TRP A 653 27.73 4.31 -12.33
N GLU A 654 28.75 3.86 -13.07
CA GLU A 654 29.45 4.66 -14.10
C GLU A 654 28.49 5.19 -15.16
N THR A 655 27.58 4.33 -15.66
CA THR A 655 26.57 4.71 -16.66
C THR A 655 25.60 5.77 -16.13
N LEU A 656 25.12 5.61 -14.89
CA LEU A 656 24.20 6.56 -14.27
C LEU A 656 24.88 7.89 -13.93
N LYS A 657 26.13 7.85 -13.46
CA LYS A 657 26.96 9.05 -13.23
C LYS A 657 27.19 9.82 -14.54
N ALA A 658 27.52 9.12 -15.62
CA ALA A 658 27.67 9.74 -16.94
C ALA A 658 26.36 10.37 -17.47
N GLU A 659 25.20 9.74 -17.24
CA GLU A 659 23.90 10.35 -17.60
C GLU A 659 23.58 11.61 -16.76
N VAL A 660 23.96 11.65 -15.46
CA VAL A 660 23.85 12.87 -14.64
C VAL A 660 24.78 13.97 -15.14
N ASP A 661 26.04 13.64 -15.42
CA ASP A 661 27.05 14.60 -15.86
C ASP A 661 26.73 15.17 -17.25
N GLU A 662 26.25 14.34 -18.19
CA GLU A 662 25.69 14.82 -19.46
C GLU A 662 24.50 15.74 -19.23
N TRP A 663 23.48 15.33 -18.48
CA TRP A 663 22.31 16.17 -18.20
C TRP A 663 22.66 17.50 -17.52
N ARG A 664 23.69 17.52 -16.67
CA ARG A 664 24.22 18.73 -16.04
C ARG A 664 24.99 19.60 -17.03
N ASP A 665 25.65 19.01 -18.04
CA ASP A 665 26.36 19.74 -19.08
C ASP A 665 25.48 20.31 -20.20
N LEU A 666 24.33 19.69 -20.49
CA LEU A 666 23.32 20.25 -21.40
C LEU A 666 22.78 21.61 -20.92
N GLN A 667 22.87 21.88 -19.62
CA GLN A 667 22.36 23.10 -18.97
C GLN A 667 23.27 24.30 -19.22
N ASP A 668 22.68 25.48 -19.43
CA ASP A 668 23.45 26.73 -19.39
C ASP A 668 24.07 26.97 -18.00
N ALA A 669 25.18 27.70 -17.91
CA ALA A 669 25.85 27.99 -16.64
C ALA A 669 24.95 28.73 -15.63
N THR A 670 23.97 29.51 -16.11
CA THR A 670 23.04 30.25 -15.24
C THR A 670 22.17 29.35 -14.36
N VAL A 671 21.79 28.15 -14.80
CA VAL A 671 20.91 27.27 -13.98
C VAL A 671 21.67 26.37 -13.00
N ARG A 672 23.01 26.47 -12.93
CA ARG A 672 23.86 25.67 -12.05
C ARG A 672 24.12 26.41 -10.73
N TYR A 673 23.80 25.77 -9.60
CA TYR A 673 24.19 26.18 -8.24
C TYR A 673 25.32 25.26 -7.73
N PRO A 674 26.35 25.79 -7.04
CA PRO A 674 26.50 27.15 -6.51
C PRO A 674 27.10 28.18 -7.48
N GLU A 675 27.38 27.82 -8.74
CA GLU A 675 28.07 28.67 -9.72
C GLU A 675 27.30 29.98 -10.01
N THR A 676 25.97 29.90 -10.03
CA THR A 676 25.06 31.04 -10.15
C THR A 676 24.29 31.27 -8.86
N SER A 677 24.19 32.55 -8.47
CA SER A 677 23.44 33.02 -7.30
C SER A 677 21.94 32.74 -7.44
N ALA A 678 21.36 32.04 -6.45
CA ALA A 678 19.92 31.81 -6.36
C ALA A 678 19.10 33.12 -6.32
N GLN A 679 19.68 34.19 -5.77
CA GLN A 679 19.07 35.52 -5.72
C GLN A 679 18.87 36.15 -7.11
N ALA A 680 19.70 35.82 -8.10
CA ALA A 680 19.49 36.23 -9.49
C ALA A 680 18.20 35.61 -10.05
N HIS A 681 17.95 34.33 -9.76
CA HIS A 681 16.71 33.66 -10.18
C HIS A 681 15.47 34.13 -9.41
N VAL A 682 15.61 34.55 -8.15
CA VAL A 682 14.53 35.25 -7.42
C VAL A 682 14.18 36.58 -8.08
N ALA A 683 15.17 37.39 -8.46
CA ALA A 683 14.94 38.66 -9.16
C ALA A 683 14.25 38.47 -10.53
N LEU A 684 14.47 37.31 -11.17
CA LEU A 684 13.79 36.90 -12.41
C LEU A 684 12.45 36.16 -12.18
N GLY A 685 12.01 35.97 -10.92
CA GLY A 685 10.77 35.25 -10.61
C GLY A 685 10.79 33.75 -10.88
N SER A 686 11.98 33.14 -10.94
CA SER A 686 12.22 31.72 -11.25
C SER A 686 12.92 30.94 -10.12
N GLY A 687 13.00 31.53 -8.92
CA GLY A 687 13.76 31.00 -7.78
C GLY A 687 13.37 29.58 -7.37
N GLU A 688 12.08 29.26 -7.30
CA GLU A 688 11.60 27.92 -6.99
C GLU A 688 11.97 26.88 -8.06
N LEU A 689 11.90 27.21 -9.35
CA LEU A 689 12.26 26.30 -10.44
C LEU A 689 13.77 26.06 -10.48
N PHE A 690 14.57 27.11 -10.26
CA PHE A 690 16.02 27.00 -10.07
C PHE A 690 16.36 26.11 -8.87
N ALA A 691 15.60 26.20 -7.78
CA ALA A 691 15.74 25.29 -6.63
C ALA A 691 15.50 23.84 -7.06
N TYR A 692 14.35 23.54 -7.68
CA TYR A 692 13.96 22.19 -8.08
C TYR A 692 14.99 21.53 -9.01
N ILE A 693 15.49 22.23 -10.03
CA ILE A 693 16.54 21.72 -10.94
C ILE A 693 17.79 21.30 -10.16
N ASN A 694 18.23 22.13 -9.22
CA ASN A 694 19.45 21.86 -8.45
C ASN A 694 19.22 20.83 -7.33
N LEU A 695 18.04 20.77 -6.70
CA LEU A 695 17.68 19.72 -5.74
C LEU A 695 17.67 18.34 -6.40
N VAL A 696 17.10 18.19 -7.61
CA VAL A 696 17.12 16.92 -8.36
C VAL A 696 18.55 16.48 -8.69
N TYR A 697 19.44 17.43 -9.04
CA TYR A 697 20.87 17.16 -9.21
C TYR A 697 21.53 16.70 -7.89
N PHE A 698 21.36 17.45 -6.80
CA PHE A 698 21.94 17.11 -5.50
C PHE A 698 21.44 15.78 -4.96
N MET A 699 20.16 15.46 -5.12
CA MET A 699 19.60 14.16 -4.72
C MET A 699 20.15 13.02 -5.58
N SER A 700 20.36 13.23 -6.89
CA SER A 700 21.03 12.24 -7.76
C SER A 700 22.47 11.96 -7.31
N ILE A 701 23.23 13.01 -6.96
CA ILE A 701 24.60 12.90 -6.46
C ILE A 701 24.65 12.22 -5.08
N LEU A 702 23.77 12.58 -4.14
CA LEU A 702 23.72 11.94 -2.81
C LEU A 702 23.46 10.43 -2.90
N PHE A 703 22.52 9.99 -3.73
CA PHE A 703 22.21 8.56 -3.86
C PHE A 703 23.33 7.79 -4.58
N LEU A 704 23.97 8.36 -5.61
CA LEU A 704 25.13 7.74 -6.28
C LEU A 704 26.34 7.59 -5.36
N TYR A 705 26.80 8.67 -4.74
CA TYR A 705 28.04 8.63 -3.95
C TYR A 705 27.90 7.87 -2.63
N ARG A 706 26.68 7.80 -2.08
CA ARG A 706 26.39 6.93 -0.93
C ARG A 706 26.51 5.45 -1.29
N ASP A 707 25.99 5.04 -2.46
CA ASP A 707 26.12 3.64 -2.90
C ASP A 707 27.58 3.26 -3.15
N ARG A 708 28.37 4.17 -3.74
CA ARG A 708 29.84 4.03 -3.87
C ARG A 708 30.51 3.86 -2.50
N PHE A 709 30.29 4.79 -1.57
CA PHE A 709 30.91 4.76 -0.24
C PHE A 709 30.57 3.50 0.56
N LEU A 710 29.34 2.98 0.43
CA LEU A 710 28.93 1.74 1.09
C LEU A 710 29.39 0.45 0.38
N SER A 711 30.02 0.59 -0.80
CA SER A 711 30.48 -0.53 -1.64
C SER A 711 32.01 -0.68 -1.71
N THR A 712 32.80 0.31 -1.29
CA THR A 712 34.26 0.16 -1.22
C THR A 712 34.67 -0.76 -0.05
N PRO A 713 35.58 -1.74 -0.25
CA PRO A 713 36.11 -2.54 0.85
C PRO A 713 37.11 -1.73 1.69
N LYS A 714 36.76 -1.44 2.96
CA LYS A 714 37.65 -0.74 3.90
C LYS A 714 38.89 -1.60 4.22
N PRO A 715 40.12 -1.03 4.22
CA PRO A 715 41.33 -1.79 4.54
C PRO A 715 41.40 -2.16 6.04
N PRO A 716 41.95 -3.33 6.42
CA PRO A 716 41.97 -3.82 7.80
C PRO A 716 43.05 -3.19 8.71
N TYR A 717 43.60 -2.02 8.32
CA TYR A 717 44.68 -1.32 9.02
C TYR A 717 44.40 0.19 9.08
N PRO A 718 44.96 0.93 10.06
CA PRO A 718 44.80 2.39 10.14
C PRO A 718 45.30 3.08 8.87
N HIS A 719 44.48 3.97 8.31
CA HIS A 719 44.71 4.60 7.01
C HIS A 719 46.13 5.16 6.84
N HIS A 720 46.79 4.77 5.74
CA HIS A 720 47.87 5.58 5.18
C HIS A 720 47.24 6.81 4.47
N PRO A 721 47.90 7.99 4.48
CA PRO A 721 47.31 9.25 4.00
C PRO A 721 47.26 9.38 2.46
N HIS A 722 47.03 8.27 1.74
CA HIS A 722 47.05 8.18 0.28
C HIS A 722 45.98 7.23 -0.33
N ASP A 723 45.02 6.72 0.46
CA ASP A 723 43.85 5.97 -0.06
C ASP A 723 42.78 6.95 -0.61
N HIS A 724 43.10 7.65 -1.70
CA HIS A 724 42.33 8.81 -2.19
C HIS A 724 40.87 8.52 -2.61
N ASP A 725 40.58 7.32 -3.14
CA ASP A 725 39.27 6.97 -3.73
C ASP A 725 38.08 7.02 -2.74
N ASP A 726 38.32 6.82 -1.44
CA ASP A 726 37.28 6.79 -0.39
C ASP A 726 37.10 8.12 0.34
N ASP A 727 38.04 9.08 0.21
CA ASP A 727 37.89 10.44 0.72
C ASP A 727 37.06 11.31 -0.26
N ASP A 728 37.27 11.17 -1.58
CA ASP A 728 36.47 11.88 -2.59
C ASP A 728 34.95 11.60 -2.45
N ALA A 729 34.57 10.35 -2.18
CA ALA A 729 33.16 9.96 -2.12
C ALA A 729 32.39 10.56 -0.92
N ILE A 730 33.05 10.69 0.23
CA ILE A 730 32.46 11.29 1.44
C ILE A 730 32.43 12.82 1.36
N ASP A 731 33.45 13.45 0.76
CA ASP A 731 33.45 14.90 0.51
C ASP A 731 32.35 15.31 -0.48
N HIS A 732 32.08 14.47 -1.50
CA HIS A 732 30.92 14.65 -2.37
C HIS A 732 29.59 14.58 -1.61
N LEU A 733 29.43 13.67 -0.63
CA LEU A 733 28.22 13.59 0.19
C LEU A 733 28.02 14.85 1.05
N PHE A 734 29.02 15.26 1.82
CA PHE A 734 28.90 16.43 2.71
C PHE A 734 28.73 17.74 1.93
N THR A 735 29.48 17.93 0.84
CA THR A 735 29.34 19.11 -0.04
C THR A 735 27.94 19.20 -0.63
N THR A 736 27.34 18.07 -1.00
CA THR A 736 26.01 18.04 -1.62
C THR A 736 24.88 18.22 -0.60
N ALA A 737 25.00 17.64 0.59
CA ALA A 737 24.07 17.89 1.70
C ALA A 737 24.08 19.36 2.13
N HIS A 738 25.26 20.00 2.15
CA HIS A 738 25.39 21.44 2.34
C HIS A 738 24.65 22.25 1.26
N HIS A 739 24.85 21.94 -0.02
CA HIS A 739 24.21 22.70 -1.10
C HIS A 739 22.68 22.67 -1.05
N ILE A 740 22.07 21.56 -0.62
CA ILE A 740 20.62 21.46 -0.38
C ILE A 740 20.15 22.46 0.68
N GLY A 741 20.85 22.54 1.82
CA GLY A 741 20.53 23.53 2.87
C GLY A 741 20.80 24.98 2.43
N SER A 742 21.91 25.19 1.73
CA SER A 742 22.40 26.52 1.34
C SER A 742 21.53 27.17 0.25
N ILE A 743 21.09 26.44 -0.77
CA ILE A 743 20.20 26.97 -1.82
C ILE A 743 18.83 27.36 -1.25
N LEU A 744 18.25 26.52 -0.37
CA LEU A 744 16.97 26.79 0.27
C LEU A 744 17.04 28.01 1.21
N SER A 745 18.12 28.11 2.00
CA SER A 745 18.40 29.27 2.87
C SER A 745 18.56 30.57 2.06
N ALA A 746 19.29 30.54 0.94
CA ALA A 746 19.49 31.70 0.07
C ALA A 746 18.19 32.21 -0.58
N LEU A 747 17.30 31.30 -0.95
CA LEU A 747 15.97 31.62 -1.49
C LEU A 747 15.03 32.16 -0.41
N GLU A 748 15.03 31.57 0.79
CA GLU A 748 14.26 32.04 1.93
C GLU A 748 14.69 33.43 2.41
N ALA A 749 16.00 33.69 2.52
CA ALA A 749 16.56 35.01 2.82
C ALA A 749 16.18 36.08 1.78
N SER A 750 15.71 35.64 0.60
CA SER A 750 15.20 36.47 -0.49
C SER A 750 13.67 36.46 -0.57
N SER A 751 12.98 36.20 0.55
CA SER A 751 11.52 36.11 0.68
C SER A 751 10.85 35.09 -0.26
N THR A 752 11.60 34.12 -0.76
CA THR A 752 11.14 33.11 -1.73
C THR A 752 11.30 31.70 -1.14
N PRO A 753 10.67 31.38 0.01
CA PRO A 753 10.82 30.07 0.64
C PRO A 753 10.20 28.99 -0.26
N VAL A 754 10.99 27.95 -0.54
CA VAL A 754 10.51 26.71 -1.17
C VAL A 754 10.06 25.79 -0.04
N ILE A 755 8.75 25.63 0.16
CA ILE A 755 8.19 24.73 1.18
C ILE A 755 7.21 23.79 0.48
N THR A 756 7.77 22.82 -0.23
CA THR A 756 7.06 21.73 -0.92
C THR A 756 7.53 20.38 -0.36
N PRO A 757 6.77 19.29 -0.53
CA PRO A 757 7.19 18.01 0.04
C PRO A 757 8.46 17.45 -0.62
N TYR A 758 8.73 17.72 -1.91
CA TYR A 758 10.00 17.30 -2.54
C TYR A 758 11.23 18.01 -1.94
N ALA A 759 11.12 19.32 -1.66
CA ALA A 759 12.16 20.04 -0.93
C ALA A 759 12.28 19.55 0.52
N GLY A 760 11.16 19.19 1.15
CA GLY A 760 11.11 18.48 2.44
C GLY A 760 11.89 17.17 2.46
N PHE A 761 11.62 16.28 1.51
CA PHE A 761 12.32 15.01 1.33
C PHE A 761 13.82 15.23 1.09
N SER A 762 14.18 16.24 0.29
CA SER A 762 15.59 16.60 0.04
C SER A 762 16.31 17.02 1.32
N VAL A 763 15.69 17.84 2.16
CA VAL A 763 16.24 18.25 3.47
C VAL A 763 16.29 17.08 4.46
N PHE A 764 15.29 16.20 4.46
CA PHE A 764 15.26 15.00 5.31
C PHE A 764 16.42 14.04 4.99
N VAL A 765 16.76 13.86 3.71
CA VAL A 765 17.93 13.06 3.30
C VAL A 765 19.24 13.78 3.64
N ALA A 766 19.37 15.07 3.33
CA ALA A 766 20.56 15.87 3.69
C ALA A 766 20.84 15.86 5.21
N ALA A 767 19.80 15.90 6.04
CA ALA A 767 19.91 15.87 7.49
C ALA A 767 20.57 14.58 8.02
N HIS A 768 20.34 13.41 7.39
CA HIS A 768 21.01 12.18 7.78
C HIS A 768 22.53 12.24 7.52
N ILE A 769 22.92 12.79 6.37
CA ILE A 769 24.33 13.02 6.02
C ILE A 769 24.98 14.01 7.00
N ASN A 770 24.27 15.09 7.36
CA ASN A 770 24.77 16.08 8.32
C ASN A 770 24.82 15.54 9.77
N MET A 771 23.91 14.67 10.18
CA MET A 771 24.00 13.93 11.46
C MET A 771 25.19 12.97 11.49
N TYR A 772 25.49 12.27 10.40
CA TYR A 772 26.71 11.47 10.30
C TYR A 772 27.97 12.33 10.53
N GLY A 773 27.97 13.55 9.96
CA GLY A 773 29.01 14.56 10.16
C GLY A 773 29.26 14.98 11.62
N THR A 774 28.27 14.88 12.52
CA THR A 774 28.48 15.25 13.94
C THR A 774 29.15 14.15 14.76
N VAL A 775 29.18 12.91 14.23
CA VAL A 775 29.82 11.75 14.85
C VAL A 775 31.21 11.48 14.27
N CYS A 776 31.42 11.70 12.96
CA CYS A 776 32.72 11.63 12.30
C CYS A 776 33.23 13.01 11.81
N PRO A 777 33.36 14.03 12.69
CA PRO A 777 33.63 15.42 12.30
C PRO A 777 35.03 15.66 11.74
N ALA A 778 35.94 14.69 11.80
CA ALA A 778 37.28 14.81 11.22
C ALA A 778 37.27 14.77 9.68
N ARG A 779 36.27 14.11 9.07
CA ARG A 779 36.05 14.07 7.61
C ARG A 779 34.96 15.05 7.15
N TYR A 780 34.35 15.83 8.05
CA TYR A 780 33.31 16.81 7.67
C TYR A 780 33.95 18.17 7.32
N PRO A 781 33.75 18.72 6.12
CA PRO A 781 34.32 20.02 5.75
C PRO A 781 33.87 21.15 6.68
N GLY A 782 34.78 21.71 7.48
CA GLY A 782 34.47 22.72 8.51
C GLY A 782 34.15 22.15 9.91
N GLY A 783 34.22 20.83 10.08
CA GLY A 783 34.19 20.14 11.36
C GLY A 783 32.85 20.16 12.10
N ILE A 784 32.88 19.72 13.37
CA ILE A 784 31.69 19.47 14.20
C ILE A 784 30.77 20.69 14.34
N LEU A 785 31.32 21.91 14.37
CA LEU A 785 30.53 23.15 14.51
C LEU A 785 29.64 23.38 13.29
N ARG A 786 30.14 23.11 12.08
CA ARG A 786 29.36 23.24 10.85
C ARG A 786 28.36 22.08 10.71
N ALA A 787 28.76 20.86 11.03
CA ALA A 787 27.84 19.71 11.02
C ALA A 787 26.64 19.91 11.96
N GLU A 788 26.88 20.36 13.20
CA GLU A 788 25.81 20.69 14.15
C GLU A 788 24.95 21.89 13.69
N GLN A 789 25.56 22.93 13.10
CA GLN A 789 24.82 24.06 12.53
C GLN A 789 23.91 23.65 11.37
N GLU A 790 24.41 22.84 10.42
CA GLU A 790 23.65 22.42 9.25
C GLU A 790 22.56 21.40 9.64
N LYS A 791 22.86 20.46 10.54
CA LYS A 791 21.85 19.61 11.18
C LYS A 791 20.73 20.46 11.79
N LYS A 792 21.08 21.47 12.60
CA LYS A 792 20.11 22.38 13.21
C LYS A 792 19.26 23.12 12.16
N MET A 793 19.86 23.63 11.09
CA MET A 793 19.13 24.28 9.99
C MET A 793 18.21 23.31 9.23
N ASN A 794 18.62 22.06 9.01
CA ASN A 794 17.75 21.04 8.40
C ASN A 794 16.54 20.75 9.31
N PHE A 795 16.76 20.67 10.63
CA PHE A 795 15.69 20.50 11.61
C PHE A 795 14.72 21.69 11.61
N GLU A 796 15.23 22.93 11.68
CA GLU A 796 14.43 24.16 11.66
C GLU A 796 13.65 24.37 10.34
N TYR A 797 14.10 23.78 9.23
CA TYR A 797 13.32 23.73 7.99
C TYR A 797 12.16 22.72 8.07
N LEU A 798 12.40 21.52 8.58
CA LEU A 798 11.35 20.48 8.66
C LEU A 798 10.25 20.81 9.67
N GLU A 799 10.59 21.43 10.81
CA GLU A 799 9.60 21.94 11.77
C GLU A 799 8.64 22.96 11.12
N ARG A 800 9.14 23.76 10.16
CA ARG A 800 8.31 24.71 9.40
C ARG A 800 7.52 24.03 8.28
N LEU A 801 8.04 22.97 7.68
CA LEU A 801 7.33 22.16 6.68
C LEU A 801 6.03 21.57 7.26
N CYS A 802 6.04 21.11 8.51
CA CYS A 802 4.86 20.66 9.25
C CYS A 802 3.71 21.70 9.25
N GLY A 803 4.03 22.99 9.25
CA GLY A 803 3.05 24.08 9.19
C GLY A 803 2.30 24.21 7.86
N PHE A 804 2.75 23.50 6.81
CA PHE A 804 2.18 23.55 5.46
C PHE A 804 1.73 22.17 4.93
N TRP A 805 2.36 21.07 5.38
CA TRP A 805 2.17 19.74 4.81
C TRP A 805 2.22 18.64 5.89
N ASP A 806 1.18 17.80 5.94
CA ASP A 806 1.02 16.76 6.96
C ASP A 806 2.14 15.70 6.90
N VAL A 807 2.73 15.46 5.73
CA VAL A 807 3.90 14.56 5.57
C VAL A 807 5.16 15.09 6.27
N GLY A 808 5.22 16.38 6.60
CA GLY A 808 6.30 16.97 7.40
C GLY A 808 6.39 16.36 8.81
N ASP A 809 5.25 16.14 9.48
CA ASP A 809 5.16 15.53 10.81
C ASP A 809 5.63 14.06 10.86
N SER A 810 5.74 13.44 9.68
CA SER A 810 6.27 12.10 9.47
C SER A 810 7.80 12.15 9.49
N TRP A 811 8.39 12.88 8.55
CA TRP A 811 9.84 13.04 8.40
C TRP A 811 10.50 13.69 9.63
N TRP A 812 9.83 14.67 10.24
CA TRP A 812 10.28 15.33 11.46
C TRP A 812 10.48 14.35 12.63
N ARG A 813 9.55 13.42 12.80
CA ARG A 813 9.54 12.41 13.87
C ARG A 813 10.65 11.37 13.70
N THR A 814 10.76 10.79 12.50
CA THR A 814 11.86 9.87 12.17
C THR A 814 13.22 10.53 12.37
N LEU A 815 13.38 11.81 11.99
CA LEU A 815 14.65 12.49 12.12
C LEU A 815 15.05 12.74 13.58
N GLN A 816 14.09 13.01 14.47
CA GLN A 816 14.34 13.06 15.92
C GLN A 816 14.78 11.71 16.48
N GLU A 817 14.23 10.61 15.99
CA GLU A 817 14.61 9.24 16.38
C GLU A 817 16.01 8.88 15.89
N ALA A 818 16.31 9.20 14.62
CA ALA A 818 17.65 9.07 14.05
C ALA A 818 18.69 9.87 14.87
N ASN A 819 18.44 11.15 15.22
CA ASN A 819 19.40 11.93 16.01
C ASN A 819 19.72 11.26 17.36
N ARG A 820 18.75 10.62 18.04
CA ARG A 820 19.01 9.88 19.30
C ARG A 820 20.00 8.72 19.09
N PHE A 821 19.93 8.05 17.94
CA PHE A 821 20.89 7.00 17.56
C PHE A 821 22.29 7.58 17.31
N TYR A 822 22.40 8.65 16.51
CA TYR A 822 23.69 9.33 16.27
C TYR A 822 24.33 9.85 17.57
N ASP A 823 23.55 10.43 18.50
CA ASP A 823 24.07 10.87 19.81
C ASP A 823 24.54 9.70 20.70
N SER A 824 23.92 8.53 20.60
CA SER A 824 24.35 7.29 21.29
C SER A 824 25.67 6.75 20.71
N ALA A 825 25.83 6.77 19.39
CA ALA A 825 27.09 6.45 18.73
C ALA A 825 28.20 7.42 19.16
N ARG A 826 27.94 8.74 19.07
CA ARG A 826 28.87 9.83 19.44
C ARG A 826 29.38 9.73 20.88
N THR A 827 28.49 9.45 21.83
CA THR A 827 28.85 9.28 23.25
C THR A 827 29.65 8.00 23.50
N THR A 828 29.37 6.91 22.78
CA THR A 828 30.20 5.70 22.79
C THR A 828 31.62 5.99 22.28
N THR A 829 31.76 6.61 21.09
CA THR A 829 33.08 6.96 20.50
C THR A 829 33.93 7.85 21.41
N THR A 830 33.31 8.86 22.03
CA THR A 830 33.99 9.80 22.95
C THR A 830 34.51 9.10 24.21
N THR A 831 33.80 8.09 24.70
CA THR A 831 34.21 7.33 25.90
C THR A 831 35.50 6.56 25.64
N THR A 832 35.61 5.90 24.48
CA THR A 832 36.80 5.13 24.07
C THR A 832 38.06 5.98 23.92
N THR A 833 37.93 7.28 23.60
CA THR A 833 39.09 8.17 23.42
C THR A 833 39.74 8.63 24.73
N THR A 834 39.09 8.41 25.88
CA THR A 834 39.46 9.06 27.15
C THR A 834 40.21 8.13 28.13
N THR A 835 40.34 6.83 27.83
CA THR A 835 40.84 5.80 28.77
C THR A 835 42.15 5.12 28.35
N THR A 836 43.25 5.87 28.37
CA THR A 836 44.62 5.36 28.17
C THR A 836 45.24 4.72 29.42
N THR A 837 44.68 3.62 29.94
CA THR A 837 45.44 2.64 30.76
C THR A 837 44.82 1.23 30.86
N THR A 838 45.56 0.25 30.34
CA THR A 838 45.68 -1.17 30.77
C THR A 838 44.57 -1.87 31.59
N VAL A 839 43.96 -2.89 30.95
CA VAL A 839 43.66 -4.25 31.49
C VAL A 839 42.52 -4.40 32.53
N PRO A 840 41.70 -5.50 32.54
CA PRO A 840 41.48 -6.57 31.53
C PRO A 840 40.06 -6.59 30.94
N THR A 841 39.84 -7.43 29.93
CA THR A 841 38.51 -7.87 29.48
C THR A 841 37.81 -8.74 30.53
N TYR A 842 36.59 -8.36 30.92
CA TYR A 842 35.38 -9.17 31.18
C TYR A 842 34.29 -8.23 31.75
N LEU A 843 33.00 -8.56 31.55
CA LEU A 843 31.81 -7.72 31.86
C LEU A 843 31.55 -6.54 30.90
N ALA A 844 30.97 -6.83 29.74
CA ALA A 844 30.26 -5.88 28.88
C ALA A 844 29.05 -6.55 28.18
N ASP A 845 28.37 -7.44 28.91
CA ASP A 845 27.29 -8.32 28.44
C ASP A 845 25.92 -7.77 28.88
N ASP A 846 25.59 -6.55 28.40
CA ASP A 846 24.27 -5.91 28.53
C ASP A 846 24.23 -4.66 27.61
N ARG A 847 24.13 -4.87 26.30
CA ARG A 847 23.79 -3.83 25.31
C ARG A 847 22.71 -4.35 24.39
N ASP A 848 21.49 -3.82 24.55
CA ASP A 848 20.41 -4.00 23.59
C ASP A 848 20.88 -3.68 22.17
N HIS A 849 20.57 -4.55 21.21
CA HIS A 849 20.69 -4.22 19.79
C HIS A 849 19.66 -3.15 19.44
N LEU A 850 20.05 -1.88 19.60
CA LEU A 850 19.34 -0.71 19.07
C LEU A 850 19.49 -0.66 17.55
N THR A 851 18.89 -1.63 16.86
CA THR A 851 18.79 -1.66 15.40
C THR A 851 18.03 -0.45 14.90
N LEU A 852 18.51 0.18 13.83
CA LEU A 852 17.74 1.19 13.09
C LEU A 852 16.52 0.60 12.34
N ALA A 853 16.39 -0.73 12.33
CA ALA A 853 15.20 -1.45 11.90
C ALA A 853 14.06 -1.27 12.93
N GLY A 854 12.99 -0.59 12.52
CA GLY A 854 11.76 -0.45 13.33
C GLY A 854 10.96 0.85 13.14
N THR A 855 11.53 1.90 12.51
CA THR A 855 10.96 3.26 12.55
C THR A 855 10.51 3.86 11.20
N LEU A 856 10.49 3.08 10.11
CA LEU A 856 9.98 3.56 8.80
C LEU A 856 8.77 2.84 8.21
N ASP A 857 8.35 1.72 8.80
CA ASP A 857 7.09 0.99 8.51
C ASP A 857 5.83 1.88 8.71
N GLU A 858 5.98 3.04 9.37
CA GLU A 858 4.93 4.03 9.63
C GLU A 858 5.23 5.46 9.11
N TYR A 859 6.47 5.82 8.75
CA TYR A 859 6.85 7.26 8.64
C TYR A 859 7.64 7.71 7.39
N GLY A 860 7.93 6.79 6.47
CA GLY A 860 8.59 7.11 5.19
C GLY A 860 8.27 6.15 4.05
N ASP A 861 7.61 5.03 4.34
CA ASP A 861 6.84 4.29 3.35
C ASP A 861 5.74 5.19 2.74
N ILE A 862 5.37 4.93 1.49
CA ILE A 862 4.23 5.52 0.78
C ILE A 862 2.90 4.87 1.24
N ARG A 863 2.82 4.53 2.54
CA ARG A 863 1.71 3.80 3.18
C ARG A 863 1.59 4.17 4.66
N VAL A 864 0.56 4.94 5.03
CA VAL A 864 0.09 5.05 6.42
C VAL A 864 -1.38 4.68 6.50
N SER A 865 -1.67 3.48 7.02
CA SER A 865 -2.86 3.17 7.84
C SER A 865 -2.91 1.67 8.22
N ARG A 866 -2.15 1.28 9.25
CA ARG A 866 -2.65 0.25 10.17
C ARG A 866 -3.67 0.93 11.12
N PRO A 867 -4.85 0.34 11.40
CA PRO A 867 -5.72 0.84 12.45
C PRO A 867 -5.06 0.69 13.83
N GLU A 868 -5.10 1.74 14.66
CA GLU A 868 -4.53 1.69 16.01
C GLU A 868 -5.21 0.62 16.89
N THR A 869 -4.41 -0.25 17.52
CA THR A 869 -4.83 -1.06 18.68
C THR A 869 -3.95 -0.73 19.86
N SER A 870 -4.49 0.00 20.84
CA SER A 870 -3.73 0.63 21.91
C SER A 870 -3.60 -0.23 23.17
N SER A 871 -2.36 -0.38 23.67
CA SER A 871 -1.96 -0.94 24.98
C SER A 871 -2.24 -2.44 25.18
N ALA A 872 -1.53 -3.21 26.02
CA ALA A 872 -0.43 -2.95 26.96
C ALA A 872 0.48 -4.22 27.00
N SER A 873 1.52 -4.42 27.84
CA SER A 873 1.86 -3.79 29.13
C SER A 873 3.31 -4.08 29.57
N ASN A 874 3.89 -3.17 30.36
CA ASN A 874 4.96 -3.49 31.32
C ASN A 874 4.48 -4.50 32.38
N SER A 875 5.27 -5.54 32.67
CA SER A 875 5.63 -5.91 34.06
C SER A 875 6.74 -6.98 34.13
N ALA A 876 7.73 -6.78 35.00
CA ALA A 876 8.78 -7.75 35.33
C ALA A 876 8.42 -8.57 36.59
N GLY A 877 8.91 -9.81 36.74
CA GLY A 877 8.33 -10.73 37.75
C GLY A 877 9.06 -12.02 38.18
N THR A 878 10.38 -12.02 38.39
CA THR A 878 11.05 -12.79 39.48
C THR A 878 11.04 -14.35 39.53
N ARG A 879 12.11 -14.95 38.95
CA ARG A 879 13.08 -15.92 39.54
C ARG A 879 12.69 -17.26 40.26
N ARG A 880 13.33 -18.34 39.74
CA ARG A 880 14.16 -19.40 40.42
C ARG A 880 13.56 -20.49 41.36
N ARG A 881 13.67 -21.77 40.96
CA ARG A 881 14.54 -22.87 41.51
C ARG A 881 14.14 -24.20 40.82
N ILE A 882 14.98 -24.93 40.07
CA ILE A 882 16.21 -25.70 40.40
C ILE A 882 15.94 -26.92 41.30
N GLY A 883 16.14 -28.13 40.74
CA GLY A 883 16.18 -29.44 41.42
C GLY A 883 16.81 -30.49 40.48
N ILE A 884 17.83 -31.23 40.95
CA ILE A 884 18.80 -32.03 40.16
C ILE A 884 19.27 -33.21 41.05
N SER A 885 19.63 -34.41 40.59
CA SER A 885 19.72 -35.03 39.24
C SER A 885 18.72 -36.22 39.12
N VAL A 886 18.91 -37.46 38.61
CA VAL A 886 19.98 -38.32 38.04
C VAL A 886 19.27 -39.46 37.27
N ASP A 887 19.80 -40.18 36.26
CA ASP A 887 21.04 -40.07 35.47
C ASP A 887 20.87 -40.83 34.12
N GLY A 888 21.89 -40.82 33.24
CA GLY A 888 22.02 -41.68 32.05
C GLY A 888 21.48 -41.06 30.75
N GLY A 889 22.25 -40.91 29.68
CA GLY A 889 23.67 -41.28 29.51
C GLY A 889 24.26 -40.92 28.14
N VAL A 890 23.85 -39.80 27.53
CA VAL A 890 24.36 -39.34 26.22
C VAL A 890 24.87 -37.90 26.34
N ARG A 891 26.04 -37.62 25.75
CA ARG A 891 26.83 -36.41 25.96
C ARG A 891 26.33 -35.25 25.10
N ARG A 892 25.96 -34.11 25.72
CA ARG A 892 25.89 -32.81 25.02
C ARG A 892 27.29 -32.24 24.87
N MET A 893 27.62 -31.76 23.67
CA MET A 893 28.78 -30.89 23.45
C MET A 893 28.43 -29.43 23.78
N SER A 894 29.42 -28.62 24.13
CA SER A 894 29.28 -27.19 24.41
C SER A 894 29.63 -26.33 23.18
N VAL A 895 29.21 -25.07 23.19
CA VAL A 895 29.53 -24.07 22.14
C VAL A 895 30.96 -23.54 22.33
N ALA A 896 31.92 -24.45 22.44
CA ALA A 896 33.35 -24.17 22.68
C ALA A 896 34.29 -25.05 21.84
N GLU A 897 33.75 -25.90 20.96
CA GLU A 897 34.50 -26.88 20.15
C GLU A 897 34.29 -26.68 18.63
N LEU A 898 33.94 -25.46 18.19
CA LEU A 898 33.77 -25.09 16.76
C LEU A 898 34.72 -23.98 16.27
N THR A 899 35.70 -23.58 17.08
CA THR A 899 36.72 -22.59 16.69
C THR A 899 38.11 -22.95 17.22
N GLU A 900 38.80 -23.88 16.55
CA GLU A 900 40.25 -23.78 16.31
C GLU A 900 40.69 -24.75 15.20
N GLN A 901 41.84 -24.49 14.57
CA GLN A 901 42.35 -25.12 13.34
C GLN A 901 41.43 -24.90 12.10
N GLY A 902 41.55 -23.82 11.30
CA GLY A 902 42.52 -22.71 11.27
C GLY A 902 43.28 -22.66 9.92
N GLY A 903 43.56 -21.50 9.33
CA GLY A 903 43.11 -20.14 9.66
C GLY A 903 43.96 -19.05 9.02
N SER A 904 43.33 -17.98 8.50
CA SER A 904 43.95 -16.67 8.21
C SER A 904 42.88 -15.65 7.80
N GLY A 905 42.59 -14.66 8.65
CA GLY A 905 41.62 -13.60 8.37
C GLY A 905 41.37 -12.74 9.61
N SER A 906 41.29 -11.42 9.43
CA SER A 906 41.01 -10.45 10.50
C SER A 906 39.58 -10.58 11.04
N GLY A 907 39.39 -10.35 12.34
CA GLY A 907 38.06 -10.38 12.96
C GLY A 907 37.19 -9.20 12.54
N GLU A 908 35.91 -9.49 12.24
CA GLU A 908 34.92 -8.48 11.86
C GLU A 908 34.35 -7.81 13.12
N GLY A 909 34.63 -6.52 13.28
CA GLY A 909 33.76 -5.65 14.08
C GLY A 909 32.53 -5.28 13.26
N HIS A 910 31.36 -5.20 13.89
CA HIS A 910 30.15 -4.67 13.24
C HIS A 910 30.46 -3.27 12.68
N ASP A 911 30.23 -3.07 11.38
CA ASP A 911 30.52 -1.82 10.67
C ASP A 911 29.47 -0.75 10.98
N LEU A 912 29.58 -0.17 12.18
CA LEU A 912 28.71 0.87 12.70
C LEU A 912 28.63 2.10 11.77
N GLU A 913 29.69 2.40 11.01
CA GLU A 913 29.69 3.47 10.02
C GLU A 913 28.75 3.15 8.83
N ALA A 914 28.69 1.89 8.41
CA ALA A 914 27.69 1.43 7.44
C ALA A 914 26.27 1.37 8.03
N GLU A 915 26.09 1.05 9.32
CA GLU A 915 24.78 1.13 9.99
C GLU A 915 24.29 2.59 10.13
N MET A 916 25.20 3.54 10.36
CA MET A 916 24.88 4.97 10.44
C MET A 916 24.52 5.57 9.08
N LEU A 917 25.28 5.26 8.03
CA LEU A 917 24.96 5.71 6.66
C LEU A 917 23.89 4.85 5.96
N GLN A 918 23.31 3.85 6.65
CA GLN A 918 22.08 3.21 6.21
C GLN A 918 20.86 4.08 6.50
N TRP A 919 20.33 4.73 5.46
CA TRP A 919 19.04 5.39 5.57
C TRP A 919 17.95 4.36 5.93
N PRO A 920 17.00 4.70 6.81
CA PRO A 920 15.97 3.77 7.29
C PRO A 920 14.90 3.38 6.24
N PHE A 921 15.05 3.79 4.98
CA PHE A 921 14.10 3.51 3.87
C PHE A 921 13.86 2.03 3.54
N ILE A 922 14.65 1.10 4.09
CA ILE A 922 14.53 -0.34 3.84
C ILE A 922 14.84 -1.10 5.13
N ASP A 923 13.90 -1.95 5.57
CA ASP A 923 14.10 -3.02 6.53
C ASP A 923 14.52 -4.32 5.82
N GLU A 924 15.45 -5.07 6.41
CA GLU A 924 15.96 -6.35 5.91
C GLU A 924 14.96 -7.51 6.10
N ASN A 925 13.97 -7.35 7.00
CA ASN A 925 12.88 -8.31 7.19
C ASN A 925 11.98 -8.50 5.95
N TRP A 926 12.11 -7.67 4.91
CA TRP A 926 11.30 -7.76 3.68
C TRP A 926 11.94 -8.61 2.55
N SER A 927 12.92 -9.44 2.89
CA SER A 927 13.60 -10.37 1.98
C SER A 927 12.74 -11.56 1.52
N VAL A 928 11.57 -11.80 2.12
CA VAL A 928 10.64 -12.89 1.74
C VAL A 928 9.49 -12.37 0.87
N GLY A 929 9.83 -11.85 -0.32
CA GLY A 929 8.85 -11.43 -1.31
C GLY A 929 9.49 -10.85 -2.57
N PHE A 930 9.03 -11.30 -3.74
CA PHE A 930 9.40 -10.82 -5.08
C PHE A 930 10.90 -10.73 -5.38
N ASP A 931 11.55 -11.89 -5.49
CA ASP A 931 12.59 -12.08 -6.51
C ASP A 931 11.92 -12.28 -7.86
N THR A 932 12.01 -11.29 -8.74
CA THR A 932 11.59 -11.41 -10.15
C THR A 932 12.80 -11.80 -11.00
N GLY A 933 13.07 -13.11 -11.09
CA GLY A 933 14.14 -13.64 -11.91
C GLY A 933 13.91 -13.35 -13.39
N PHE A 934 14.60 -12.33 -13.93
CA PHE A 934 14.49 -11.92 -15.34
C PHE A 934 15.84 -11.53 -15.99
N GLU A 935 16.96 -12.06 -15.48
CA GLU A 935 18.25 -12.10 -16.20
C GLU A 935 18.61 -13.53 -16.63
N ALA A 936 17.84 -14.09 -17.58
CA ALA A 936 18.19 -15.34 -18.23
C ALA A 936 17.63 -15.44 -19.67
N VAL A 937 18.53 -15.29 -20.65
CA VAL A 937 18.47 -15.89 -21.99
C VAL A 937 17.28 -15.54 -22.89
N TRP A 938 17.55 -14.71 -23.90
CA TRP A 938 17.10 -14.99 -25.26
C TRP A 938 18.34 -15.05 -26.18
N PRO A 939 18.61 -16.14 -26.91
CA PRO A 939 19.77 -16.23 -27.79
C PRO A 939 19.50 -15.51 -29.12
N GLY A 940 20.53 -14.89 -29.69
CA GLY A 940 20.43 -14.26 -31.01
C GLY A 940 20.24 -15.27 -32.14
N LEU A 941 19.45 -14.89 -33.14
CA LEU A 941 19.46 -15.46 -34.48
C LEU A 941 19.74 -14.31 -35.45
N GLY A 942 20.98 -14.24 -35.93
CA GLY A 942 21.55 -13.11 -36.68
C GLY A 942 23.06 -13.09 -36.51
#